data_AF-F7VKU8-F1
#
_entry.id   AF-F7VKU8-F1
#
_cell.length_a   1.000
_cell.length_b   1.000
_cell.length_c   1.000
_cell.angle_alpha   90.00
_cell.angle_beta   90.00
_cell.angle_gamma   90.00
#
_symmetry.space_group_name_H-M   'P 1'
#
loop_
_entity.id
_entity.type
_entity.pdbx_description
1 polymer ?
#
loop_
_entity_poly.entity_id
_entity_poly.type
_entity_poly.pdbx_seq_one_letter_code
_entity_poly.pdbx_strand_id
1 'polypeptide(L)'
;MAGSQLKRLKASLKDQGIIGPQKSKKQKRQNAQDAKASTDKRLQRHEALASIREQFNPFQFKTSARGPKFEVTTNKPQNDKLAKGIQGRPGLAKATAEQRRKETLLVEMQRRNKVGGIVDRRFGEDDPNMTLEDKMMERFAREQMKSHKKNTVFDLEGSDDDAEQVTLTHAGKTLFDDDDMEVGRDDFDENISDMESDDERSARKKFLKRLRAEEEAAEGEGEDGQPERKKTKKEVMEEVIAKSKAFKYERQAAKEEDEDLRVELDKELRQVQSLLFQMKPKETKEPKGPATVAGIDLEQLEKEYNMRLKQATREARAEVTDRTKTEEERAEEGVKRLKEMEEKRLRRMRGEVVSDDEEEEEPKKGKKKGDDQEVQDEADEDEFGLGKGIKLRMTATEMGLDDEDDFLLEDDLIASGSELDMDEDDMSDVEGSDEEDAYDPDEDELVNGGADGESEEVATKLHAQSKAGDEDGIPYTFPCPESHEQLLDILGNLPVAKLPVAVQRIRALYHPKLNEKNKERLGNFTQALIEHIAYLGDNFEPTWFPAIENLIRHVHSLAKTFFAIEVSKAYRARLEQIKEERPLALTVGDLMLLTAIGTTYPTSDHFHQVVTPAMLSITRYLGQKIPQTLADYSIGAYLSILALQYQSFSKRYVPEFINFCLNTLCSLAAEKPKEKLGLFPVHEPAAGIRVKGASKVTVRKLNCGDCQQPKSTRFASEDSAQKVAIISTITSVLRTASETWCKLPAFYETFQPAQRVLQHLTTKSNAAQLPAALVKQLKDTTTSISRLLQLAQVSRRPLELHHHKPLAIKTYVPKFEDSFDPNKHYDPDRERAEMAKLRAEHKKERKGALRELRKDAAFMQRENLKVKKAKDEAYEKKYKRLVAEIQGSEGQASNEYAREKAARLKKNKTGNKW
;
A
#
# COMPACT_ATOMS: atom_id res chain seq x y z
N MET A 1 58.95 22.17 14.84
CA MET A 1 59.73 20.92 14.96
C MET A 1 59.65 20.40 16.38
N ALA A 2 59.28 19.14 16.58
CA ALA A 2 59.27 18.53 17.92
C ALA A 2 60.67 18.60 18.55
N GLY A 3 60.77 18.95 19.83
CA GLY A 3 62.05 19.05 20.52
C GLY A 3 62.80 17.70 20.57
N SER A 4 64.13 17.74 20.58
CA SER A 4 64.99 16.56 20.73
C SER A 4 64.54 15.68 21.91
N GLN A 5 64.60 14.36 21.74
CA GLN A 5 64.24 13.39 22.78
C GLN A 5 65.03 13.62 24.08
N LEU A 6 66.31 13.97 23.99
CA LEU A 6 67.13 14.29 25.16
C LEU A 6 66.65 15.55 25.89
N LYS A 7 66.24 16.58 25.15
CA LYS A 7 65.72 17.83 25.73
C LYS A 7 64.39 17.60 26.44
N ARG A 8 63.48 16.84 25.82
CA ARG A 8 62.20 16.44 26.43
C ARG A 8 62.38 15.56 27.67
N LEU A 9 63.34 14.62 27.64
CA LEU A 9 63.64 13.75 28.78
C LEU A 9 64.17 14.56 29.97
N LYS A 10 65.13 15.45 29.72
CA LYS A 10 65.68 16.34 30.77
C LYS A 10 64.60 17.25 31.36
N ALA A 11 63.70 17.79 30.54
CA ALA A 11 62.58 18.60 31.02
C ALA A 11 61.64 17.78 31.90
N SER A 12 61.16 16.63 31.40
CA SER A 12 60.24 15.75 32.13
C SER A 12 60.82 15.24 33.47
N LEU A 13 62.11 14.85 33.50
CA LEU A 13 62.78 14.46 34.73
C LEU A 13 62.96 15.63 35.72
N LYS A 14 63.06 16.86 35.21
CA LYS A 14 63.21 18.07 36.02
C LYS A 14 61.87 18.48 36.63
N ASP A 15 60.79 18.38 35.85
CA ASP A 15 59.42 18.62 36.30
C ASP A 15 58.99 17.63 37.40
N GLN A 16 59.38 16.35 37.25
CA GLN A 16 59.16 15.32 38.29
C GLN A 16 60.15 15.41 39.47
N GLY A 17 61.10 16.37 39.44
CA GLY A 17 62.04 16.63 40.53
C GLY A 17 63.09 15.54 40.77
N ILE A 18 63.35 14.69 39.75
CA ILE A 18 64.34 13.59 39.77
C ILE A 18 65.73 14.13 39.42
N ILE A 19 65.81 14.99 38.41
CA ILE A 19 67.04 15.72 38.04
C ILE A 19 66.85 17.20 38.33
N GLY A 20 67.71 17.79 39.16
CA GLY A 20 67.58 19.19 39.56
C GLY A 20 68.81 19.69 40.30
N PRO A 21 68.90 20.99 40.60
CA PRO A 21 70.01 21.52 41.38
C PRO A 21 70.03 20.92 42.79
N GLN A 22 71.21 20.90 43.43
CA GLN A 22 71.38 20.36 44.77
C GLN A 22 70.54 21.15 45.79
N LYS A 23 69.56 20.48 46.41
CA LYS A 23 68.63 21.09 47.38
C LYS A 23 69.32 21.39 48.72
N SER A 24 69.01 22.55 49.31
CA SER A 24 69.53 22.97 50.62
C SER A 24 68.94 22.15 51.78
N LYS A 25 69.59 22.16 52.97
CA LYS A 25 69.08 21.42 54.15
C LYS A 25 67.67 21.85 54.56
N LYS A 26 67.32 23.15 54.42
CA LYS A 26 65.96 23.67 54.69
C LYS A 26 64.92 23.08 53.72
N GLN A 27 65.22 23.06 52.42
CA GLN A 27 64.35 22.46 51.39
C GLN A 27 64.19 20.96 51.57
N LYS A 28 65.24 20.24 51.99
CA LYS A 28 65.13 18.79 52.29
C LYS A 28 64.21 18.52 53.49
N ARG A 29 64.23 19.37 54.53
CA ARG A 29 63.30 19.26 55.67
C ARG A 29 61.86 19.58 55.29
N GLN A 30 61.63 20.62 54.48
CA GLN A 30 60.31 20.93 53.93
C GLN A 30 59.75 19.75 53.12
N ASN A 31 60.53 19.22 52.17
CA ASN A 31 60.12 18.05 51.39
C ASN A 31 59.86 16.80 52.26
N ALA A 32 60.55 16.66 53.39
CA ALA A 32 60.33 15.56 54.32
C ALA A 32 59.07 15.74 55.19
N GLN A 33 58.71 16.98 55.54
CA GLN A 33 57.42 17.30 56.15
C GLN A 33 56.27 17.05 55.17
N ASP A 34 56.42 17.52 53.93
CA ASP A 34 55.48 17.29 52.83
C ASP A 34 55.35 15.80 52.46
N ALA A 35 56.39 15.00 52.67
CA ALA A 35 56.39 13.54 52.42
C ALA A 35 55.85 12.73 53.60
N LYS A 36 55.96 13.21 54.84
CA LYS A 36 55.31 12.58 56.00
C LYS A 36 53.79 12.73 55.97
N ALA A 37 53.28 13.76 55.30
CA ALA A 37 51.84 13.98 55.11
C ALA A 37 51.19 13.12 54.01
N SER A 38 51.97 12.42 53.17
CA SER A 38 51.44 11.55 52.10
C SER A 38 52.44 10.44 51.75
N THR A 39 52.09 9.21 52.13
CA THR A 39 52.81 7.97 51.76
C THR A 39 52.85 7.74 50.24
N ASP A 40 51.96 8.39 49.48
CA ASP A 40 51.76 8.19 48.05
C ASP A 40 52.79 8.90 47.16
N LYS A 41 53.52 9.90 47.67
CA LYS A 41 54.50 10.65 46.84
C LYS A 41 55.63 9.77 46.29
N ARG A 42 56.01 8.70 46.99
CA ARG A 42 57.01 7.73 46.49
C ARG A 42 56.42 6.87 45.38
N LEU A 43 55.15 6.45 45.51
CA LEU A 43 54.42 5.67 44.52
C LEU A 43 54.15 6.51 43.26
N GLN A 44 53.70 7.75 43.42
CA GLN A 44 53.50 8.73 42.32
C GLN A 44 54.80 9.01 41.58
N ARG A 45 55.94 9.14 42.27
CA ARG A 45 57.25 9.27 41.62
C ARG A 45 57.65 8.01 40.86
N HIS A 46 57.39 6.83 41.42
CA HIS A 46 57.68 5.57 40.76
C HIS A 46 56.81 5.39 39.50
N GLU A 47 55.52 5.72 39.58
CA GLU A 47 54.58 5.67 38.46
C GLU A 47 54.91 6.70 37.38
N ALA A 48 55.20 7.96 37.76
CA ALA A 48 55.64 8.98 36.82
C ALA A 48 56.96 8.60 36.14
N LEU A 49 57.91 8.03 36.89
CA LEU A 49 59.18 7.54 36.35
C LEU A 49 58.97 6.31 35.46
N ALA A 50 58.02 5.42 35.77
CA ALA A 50 57.63 4.30 34.92
C ALA A 50 56.99 4.79 33.62
N SER A 51 56.11 5.78 33.68
CA SER A 51 55.50 6.45 32.52
C SER A 51 56.55 7.14 31.63
N ILE A 52 57.53 7.82 32.24
CA ILE A 52 58.68 8.40 31.50
C ILE A 52 59.50 7.29 30.83
N ARG A 53 59.80 6.21 31.55
CA ARG A 53 60.51 5.06 30.96
C ARG A 53 59.73 4.45 29.81
N GLU A 54 58.40 4.40 29.88
CA GLU A 54 57.54 3.88 28.82
C GLU A 54 57.52 4.81 27.60
N GLN A 55 57.29 6.12 27.82
CA GLN A 55 57.20 7.12 26.76
C GLN A 55 58.53 7.34 26.02
N PHE A 56 59.66 7.34 26.74
CA PHE A 56 60.98 7.57 26.17
C PHE A 56 61.63 6.30 25.61
N ASN A 57 61.00 5.14 25.74
CA ASN A 57 61.39 3.90 25.06
C ASN A 57 60.33 3.45 24.03
N PRO A 58 60.08 4.25 22.97
CA PRO A 58 59.00 3.98 22.03
C PRO A 58 59.17 2.66 21.24
N PHE A 59 60.41 2.17 21.09
CA PHE A 59 60.72 0.93 20.37
C PHE A 59 60.32 -0.35 21.10
N GLN A 60 59.88 -0.26 22.36
CA GLN A 60 59.28 -1.40 23.07
C GLN A 60 57.87 -1.72 22.55
N PHE A 61 57.23 -0.74 21.90
CA PHE A 61 55.88 -0.80 21.37
C PHE A 61 55.88 -0.74 19.86
N LYS A 62 54.90 -1.39 19.24
CA LYS A 62 54.58 -1.17 17.83
C LYS A 62 53.55 -0.04 17.75
N THR A 63 53.91 1.06 17.11
CA THR A 63 53.04 2.21 16.85
C THR A 63 52.94 2.47 15.35
N SER A 64 51.82 3.02 14.89
CA SER A 64 51.66 3.49 13.51
C SER A 64 51.96 4.99 13.44
N ALA A 65 52.95 5.38 12.63
CA ALA A 65 53.39 6.78 12.54
C ALA A 65 52.31 7.74 11.99
N ARG A 66 51.36 7.25 11.19
CA ARG A 66 50.32 8.06 10.53
C ARG A 66 49.01 8.19 11.33
N GLY A 67 48.90 7.57 12.51
CA GLY A 67 47.63 7.53 13.24
C GLY A 67 46.60 6.57 12.63
N PRO A 68 45.30 6.73 12.92
CA PRO A 68 44.22 5.94 12.30
C PRO A 68 44.07 6.30 10.81
N LYS A 69 43.55 5.36 10.01
CA LYS A 69 43.35 5.58 8.56
C LYS A 69 42.14 6.47 8.26
N PHE A 70 41.07 6.29 9.04
CA PHE A 70 39.87 7.10 9.03
C PHE A 70 39.66 7.61 10.46
N GLU A 71 39.50 8.92 10.61
CA GLU A 71 39.28 9.53 11.92
C GLU A 71 37.85 9.27 12.35
N VAL A 72 37.67 8.57 13.46
CA VAL A 72 36.36 8.33 14.08
C VAL A 72 36.47 8.71 15.54
N THR A 73 35.64 9.66 15.97
CA THR A 73 35.65 10.16 17.34
C THR A 73 34.79 9.26 18.22
N THR A 74 35.41 8.52 19.13
CA THR A 74 34.71 7.77 20.16
C THR A 74 35.41 7.94 21.51
N ASN A 75 34.65 8.38 22.52
CA ASN A 75 35.13 8.53 23.89
C ASN A 75 35.16 7.19 24.66
N LYS A 76 34.67 6.11 24.04
CA LYS A 76 34.75 4.73 24.56
C LYS A 76 35.81 3.96 23.76
N PRO A 77 37.11 4.16 24.00
CA PRO A 77 38.12 3.30 23.40
C PRO A 77 37.89 1.88 23.94
N GLN A 78 37.79 0.88 23.06
CA GLN A 78 37.66 -0.54 23.48
C GLN A 78 38.77 -0.98 24.44
N ASN A 79 39.91 -0.26 24.47
CA ASN A 79 40.99 -0.43 25.43
C ASN A 79 41.75 0.90 25.65
N ASP A 80 42.14 1.22 26.89
CA ASP A 80 43.05 2.35 27.23
C ASP A 80 44.35 2.38 26.43
N LYS A 81 44.76 1.23 25.90
CA LYS A 81 45.98 1.04 25.09
C LYS A 81 45.83 1.58 23.66
N LEU A 82 44.62 1.54 23.10
CA LEU A 82 44.28 2.10 21.79
C LEU A 82 44.16 3.63 21.86
N ALA A 83 43.71 4.17 22.99
CA ALA A 83 43.68 5.61 23.26
C ALA A 83 45.09 6.26 23.21
N LYS A 84 46.15 5.47 23.47
CA LYS A 84 47.56 5.89 23.39
C LYS A 84 48.25 5.53 22.06
N GLY A 85 47.53 4.96 21.08
CA GLY A 85 48.07 4.59 19.76
C GLY A 85 49.02 3.38 19.76
N ILE A 86 49.03 2.57 20.83
CA ILE A 86 49.91 1.41 20.96
C ILE A 86 49.22 0.17 20.37
N GLN A 87 49.73 -0.34 19.23
CA GLN A 87 49.15 -1.49 18.54
C GLN A 87 49.59 -2.84 19.13
N GLY A 88 50.74 -2.91 19.80
CA GLY A 88 51.23 -4.17 20.38
C GLY A 88 52.58 -4.07 21.07
N ARG A 89 52.90 -5.08 21.90
CA ARG A 89 54.15 -5.18 22.69
C ARG A 89 55.01 -6.35 22.20
N PRO A 90 55.81 -6.19 21.12
CA PRO A 90 56.54 -7.30 20.52
C PRO A 90 57.57 -7.94 21.46
N GLY A 91 58.26 -7.15 22.29
CA GLY A 91 59.26 -7.67 23.23
C GLY A 91 58.65 -8.61 24.28
N LEU A 92 57.58 -8.15 24.95
CA LEU A 92 56.87 -8.97 25.94
C LEU A 92 56.21 -10.18 25.29
N ALA A 93 55.54 -10.01 24.15
CA ALA A 93 54.91 -11.13 23.45
C ALA A 93 55.91 -12.21 23.00
N LYS A 94 57.13 -11.81 22.60
CA LYS A 94 58.21 -12.77 22.30
C LYS A 94 58.71 -13.46 23.56
N ALA A 95 58.91 -12.73 24.65
CA ALA A 95 59.39 -13.28 25.91
C ALA A 95 58.39 -14.28 26.52
N THR A 96 57.10 -13.94 26.57
CA THR A 96 56.06 -14.86 27.06
C THR A 96 55.94 -16.08 26.16
N ALA A 97 56.01 -15.90 24.83
CA ALA A 97 55.98 -17.03 23.91
C ALA A 97 57.23 -17.91 23.98
N GLU A 98 58.39 -17.37 24.37
CA GLU A 98 59.61 -18.16 24.61
C GLU A 98 59.56 -18.88 25.95
N GLN A 99 59.02 -18.25 26.99
CA GLN A 99 58.74 -18.90 28.28
C GLN A 99 57.79 -20.08 28.12
N ARG A 100 56.66 -19.89 27.41
CA ARG A 100 55.74 -20.99 27.09
C ARG A 100 56.42 -22.16 26.40
N ARG A 101 57.30 -21.91 25.43
CA ARG A 101 58.08 -22.98 24.77
C ARG A 101 59.07 -23.68 25.68
N LYS A 102 59.65 -22.96 26.65
CA LYS A 102 60.51 -23.57 27.67
C LYS A 102 59.72 -24.44 28.65
N GLU A 103 58.48 -24.05 28.93
CA GLU A 103 57.59 -24.81 29.81
C GLU A 103 56.98 -26.04 29.10
N THR A 104 56.72 -25.95 27.79
CA THR A 104 56.15 -27.05 26.99
C THR A 104 57.21 -27.82 26.21
N LEU A 105 57.65 -27.30 25.06
CA LEU A 105 58.52 -27.99 24.10
C LEU A 105 59.84 -28.45 24.71
N LEU A 106 60.50 -27.62 25.54
CA LEU A 106 61.75 -28.03 26.17
C LEU A 106 61.54 -29.16 27.18
N VAL A 107 60.42 -29.15 27.91
CA VAL A 107 60.07 -30.23 28.83
C VAL A 107 59.77 -31.51 28.06
N GLU A 108 59.03 -31.42 26.96
CA GLU A 108 58.77 -32.55 26.06
C GLU A 108 60.07 -33.12 25.46
N MET A 109 61.00 -32.26 25.01
CA MET A 109 62.32 -32.68 24.52
C MET A 109 63.11 -33.45 25.58
N GLN A 110 63.09 -32.97 26.84
CA GLN A 110 63.77 -33.64 27.96
C GLN A 110 63.10 -34.96 28.31
N ARG A 111 61.77 -35.04 28.19
CA ARG A 111 60.96 -36.23 28.50
C ARG A 111 60.76 -37.17 27.30
N ARG A 112 61.40 -36.94 26.16
CA ARG A 112 61.19 -37.71 24.92
C ARG A 112 61.27 -39.24 25.10
N ASN A 113 62.13 -39.71 26.00
CA ASN A 113 62.32 -41.14 26.28
C ASN A 113 61.78 -41.56 27.66
N LYS A 114 60.90 -40.75 28.27
CA LYS A 114 60.28 -41.05 29.57
C LYS A 114 59.00 -41.87 29.34
N VAL A 115 58.99 -43.10 29.83
CA VAL A 115 57.81 -43.98 29.84
C VAL A 115 57.18 -43.94 31.24
N GLY A 116 55.85 -43.74 31.30
CA GLY A 116 55.10 -43.62 32.55
C GLY A 116 55.19 -42.25 33.22
N GLY A 117 54.14 -41.88 33.96
CA GLY A 117 54.02 -40.62 34.71
C GLY A 117 53.07 -40.78 35.89
N ILE A 118 53.12 -39.84 36.84
CA ILE A 118 52.12 -39.79 37.91
C ILE A 118 50.79 -39.37 37.30
N VAL A 119 49.77 -40.23 37.42
CA VAL A 119 48.40 -39.89 37.07
C VAL A 119 47.74 -39.43 38.36
N ASP A 120 47.73 -38.12 38.59
CA ASP A 120 47.13 -37.56 39.79
C ASP A 120 45.61 -37.49 39.64
N ARG A 121 44.90 -38.45 40.24
CA ARG A 121 43.43 -38.50 40.22
C ARG A 121 42.80 -37.66 41.33
N ARG A 122 43.56 -36.84 42.06
CA ARG A 122 43.01 -35.95 43.09
C ARG A 122 42.18 -34.86 42.43
N PHE A 123 40.96 -34.67 42.95
CA PHE A 123 40.01 -33.71 42.41
C PHE A 123 40.62 -32.30 42.31
N GLY A 124 40.51 -31.68 41.14
CA GLY A 124 40.96 -30.31 40.87
C GLY A 124 42.48 -30.08 40.90
N GLU A 125 43.35 -31.10 40.98
CA GLU A 125 44.81 -30.87 40.95
C GLU A 125 45.24 -30.25 39.59
N ASP A 126 44.67 -30.74 38.49
CA ASP A 126 44.99 -30.30 37.11
C ASP A 126 44.31 -29.00 36.67
N ASP A 127 43.33 -28.49 37.43
CA ASP A 127 42.62 -27.26 37.11
C ASP A 127 43.34 -26.03 37.67
N PRO A 128 43.84 -25.10 36.83
CA PRO A 128 44.56 -23.90 37.27
C PRO A 128 43.64 -22.79 37.80
N ASN A 129 42.32 -22.92 37.64
CA ASN A 129 41.34 -21.91 38.04
C ASN A 129 40.85 -22.06 39.49
N MET A 130 41.10 -23.20 40.15
CA MET A 130 40.71 -23.43 41.54
C MET A 130 41.83 -23.04 42.50
N THR A 131 41.51 -22.36 43.60
CA THR A 131 42.51 -21.98 44.61
C THR A 131 42.93 -23.19 45.45
N LEU A 132 44.09 -23.10 46.10
CA LEU A 132 44.59 -24.20 46.97
C LEU A 132 43.63 -24.51 48.11
N GLU A 133 42.89 -23.51 48.60
CA GLU A 133 41.89 -23.66 49.67
C GLU A 133 40.63 -24.36 49.15
N ASP A 134 40.13 -23.98 47.97
CA ASP A 134 38.96 -24.62 47.35
C ASP A 134 39.24 -26.09 47.02
N LYS A 135 40.43 -26.40 46.48
CA LYS A 135 40.87 -27.77 46.20
C LYS A 135 40.86 -28.64 47.47
N MET A 136 41.30 -28.10 48.60
CA MET A 136 41.37 -28.83 49.87
C MET A 136 39.98 -29.01 50.49
N MET A 137 39.11 -28.00 50.40
CA MET A 137 37.73 -28.08 50.89
C MET A 137 36.89 -29.08 50.10
N GLU A 138 36.97 -29.08 48.77
CA GLU A 138 36.22 -30.04 47.95
C GLU A 138 36.73 -31.48 48.12
N ARG A 139 38.04 -31.66 48.34
CA ARG A 139 38.61 -32.97 48.70
C ARG A 139 38.09 -33.45 50.05
N PHE A 140 38.06 -32.56 51.05
CA PHE A 140 37.52 -32.85 52.37
C PHE A 140 36.02 -33.15 52.33
N ALA A 141 35.24 -32.39 51.55
CA ALA A 141 33.81 -32.64 51.35
C ALA A 141 33.56 -34.00 50.68
N ARG A 142 34.33 -34.34 49.65
CA ARG A 142 34.22 -35.63 48.95
C ARG A 142 34.71 -36.81 49.80
N GLU A 143 35.67 -36.58 50.69
CA GLU A 143 36.12 -37.55 51.70
C GLU A 143 35.06 -37.78 52.78
N GLN A 144 34.42 -36.72 53.28
CA GLN A 144 33.28 -36.81 54.20
C GLN A 144 32.11 -37.58 53.57
N MET A 145 31.75 -37.28 52.32
CA MET A 145 30.70 -38.02 51.60
C MET A 145 31.02 -39.52 51.45
N LYS A 146 32.29 -39.89 51.26
CA LYS A 146 32.70 -41.32 51.24
C LYS A 146 32.73 -41.96 52.63
N SER A 147 33.00 -41.19 53.68
CA SER A 147 32.94 -41.64 55.09
C SER A 147 31.50 -41.93 55.52
N HIS A 148 30.55 -41.05 55.18
CA HIS A 148 29.13 -41.23 55.48
C HIS A 148 28.51 -42.47 54.82
N LYS A 149 28.99 -42.88 53.64
CA LYS A 149 28.55 -44.11 52.95
C LYS A 149 29.04 -45.42 53.58
N LYS A 150 29.98 -45.40 54.54
CA LYS A 150 30.48 -46.62 55.22
C LYS A 150 29.75 -46.96 56.52
N ASN A 151 28.92 -46.06 57.04
CA ASN A 151 28.16 -46.26 58.30
C ASN A 151 26.70 -46.65 58.08
N THR A 152 26.25 -46.82 56.84
CA THR A 152 24.87 -47.16 56.47
C THR A 152 24.79 -48.60 55.96
N VAL A 153 25.23 -49.58 56.77
CA VAL A 153 25.18 -51.03 56.45
C VAL A 153 24.22 -51.79 57.38
N PHE A 154 23.52 -51.11 58.30
CA PHE A 154 22.64 -51.76 59.29
C PHE A 154 21.31 -51.02 59.54
N ASP A 155 20.90 -50.09 58.68
CA ASP A 155 19.56 -49.49 58.75
C ASP A 155 18.63 -50.26 57.79
N LEU A 156 17.77 -51.12 58.34
CA LEU A 156 16.86 -52.03 57.62
C LEU A 156 15.39 -51.60 57.77
N GLU A 157 15.12 -50.31 57.87
CA GLU A 157 13.79 -49.71 57.68
C GLU A 157 13.93 -48.39 56.91
N GLY A 158 14.18 -48.46 55.60
CA GLY A 158 14.21 -47.26 54.76
C GLY A 158 14.52 -47.52 53.29
N SER A 159 13.51 -47.31 52.45
CA SER A 159 13.49 -47.12 50.99
C SER A 159 13.80 -48.31 50.07
N ASP A 160 12.76 -48.69 49.33
CA ASP A 160 12.77 -49.27 47.99
C ASP A 160 13.74 -48.52 47.05
N ASP A 161 14.17 -49.25 46.02
CA ASP A 161 15.03 -48.87 44.89
C ASP A 161 16.55 -49.03 45.07
N ASP A 162 16.99 -50.25 45.40
CA ASP A 162 18.29 -50.77 44.91
C ASP A 162 18.32 -52.31 44.97
N ALA A 163 17.84 -52.96 43.90
CA ALA A 163 18.19 -54.35 43.63
C ALA A 163 19.62 -54.39 43.03
N GLU A 164 20.62 -54.56 43.88
CA GLU A 164 21.97 -54.92 43.46
C GLU A 164 21.97 -56.30 42.77
N GLN A 165 21.96 -56.32 41.44
CA GLN A 165 22.54 -57.45 40.70
C GLN A 165 24.06 -57.35 40.75
N VAL A 166 24.66 -58.28 41.49
CA VAL A 166 26.09 -58.58 41.47
C VAL A 166 26.50 -58.97 40.04
N THR A 167 27.14 -58.06 39.30
CA THR A 167 27.65 -58.31 37.95
C THR A 167 28.98 -59.05 38.00
N LEU A 168 28.95 -60.32 37.59
CA LEU A 168 30.13 -61.19 37.50
C LEU A 168 31.00 -60.77 36.30
N THR A 169 32.24 -60.34 36.55
CA THR A 169 33.20 -59.92 35.50
C THR A 169 34.40 -60.87 35.44
N HIS A 170 34.77 -61.33 34.24
CA HIS A 170 36.04 -62.03 34.00
C HIS A 170 36.90 -61.19 33.04
N ALA A 171 38.12 -60.84 33.49
CA ALA A 171 39.09 -60.03 32.74
C ALA A 171 38.58 -58.68 32.17
N GLY A 172 37.59 -58.07 32.83
CA GLY A 172 37.21 -56.67 32.60
C GLY A 172 36.18 -56.42 31.49
N LYS A 173 35.35 -57.41 31.11
CA LYS A 173 34.11 -57.20 30.35
C LYS A 173 32.92 -57.87 31.05
N THR A 174 31.77 -57.20 31.06
CA THR A 174 30.47 -57.75 31.48
C THR A 174 29.95 -58.70 30.39
N LEU A 175 29.29 -59.79 30.80
CA LEU A 175 28.97 -60.92 29.90
C LEU A 175 27.53 -60.93 29.36
N PHE A 176 26.72 -59.92 29.65
CA PHE A 176 25.33 -59.82 29.18
C PHE A 176 25.06 -58.39 28.73
N ASP A 177 25.00 -58.19 27.42
CA ASP A 177 24.00 -57.38 26.71
C ASP A 177 24.37 -57.39 25.22
N ASP A 178 23.64 -58.19 24.45
CA ASP A 178 23.29 -57.91 23.05
C ASP A 178 22.07 -58.78 22.68
N ASP A 179 21.12 -58.11 22.02
CA ASP A 179 20.00 -58.60 21.20
C ASP A 179 18.65 -58.99 21.87
N ASP A 180 17.70 -58.07 21.63
CA ASP A 180 16.27 -58.25 21.34
C ASP A 180 15.32 -58.84 22.40
N MET A 181 14.48 -57.98 22.98
CA MET A 181 13.01 -58.02 22.88
C MET A 181 12.36 -56.97 23.81
N GLU A 182 11.44 -56.19 23.23
CA GLU A 182 10.63 -55.14 23.84
C GLU A 182 9.78 -55.61 25.04
N VAL A 183 9.51 -54.70 25.99
CA VAL A 183 8.16 -54.21 26.38
C VAL A 183 8.26 -53.21 27.55
N GLY A 184 7.88 -51.95 27.29
CA GLY A 184 7.04 -51.10 28.15
C GLY A 184 7.69 -50.26 29.28
N ARG A 185 7.87 -48.95 29.04
CA ARG A 185 7.28 -47.84 29.85
C ARG A 185 7.76 -46.42 29.47
N ASP A 186 6.75 -45.55 29.35
CA ASP A 186 6.63 -44.10 29.63
C ASP A 186 7.44 -43.02 28.88
N ASP A 187 6.71 -42.31 28.02
CA ASP A 187 7.08 -41.24 27.09
C ASP A 187 7.24 -39.84 27.72
N PHE A 188 8.22 -39.61 28.61
CA PHE A 188 8.51 -38.22 29.04
C PHE A 188 9.95 -37.98 29.53
N ASP A 189 10.99 -38.25 28.71
CA ASP A 189 12.25 -37.48 28.77
C ASP A 189 13.12 -37.71 27.51
N GLU A 190 13.08 -36.74 26.59
CA GLU A 190 13.87 -36.76 25.35
C GLU A 190 15.23 -36.08 25.58
N ASN A 191 16.30 -36.86 25.73
CA ASN A 191 17.67 -36.36 25.57
C ASN A 191 18.49 -37.30 24.68
N ILE A 192 18.47 -36.96 23.40
CA ILE A 192 19.27 -37.52 22.31
C ILE A 192 20.76 -37.18 22.51
N SER A 193 21.57 -38.24 22.56
CA SER A 193 22.98 -38.26 22.18
C SER A 193 23.23 -39.66 21.58
N ASP A 194 24.00 -39.92 20.53
CA ASP A 194 24.83 -39.11 19.64
C ASP A 194 25.22 -40.09 18.51
N MET A 195 24.48 -40.15 17.40
CA MET A 195 24.92 -40.90 16.22
C MET A 195 24.24 -40.39 14.93
N GLU A 196 24.56 -39.17 14.53
CA GLU A 196 24.18 -38.63 13.21
C GLU A 196 25.37 -37.99 12.51
N SER A 197 25.44 -38.20 11.20
CA SER A 197 26.55 -37.81 10.34
C SER A 197 26.72 -36.28 10.23
N ASP A 198 27.97 -35.84 10.04
CA ASP A 198 28.41 -34.43 10.13
C ASP A 198 27.75 -33.48 9.09
N ASP A 199 27.09 -34.01 8.06
CA ASP A 199 26.45 -33.23 6.99
C ASP A 199 25.06 -32.68 7.37
N GLU A 200 24.27 -33.37 8.20
CA GLU A 200 22.91 -32.94 8.58
C GLU A 200 22.91 -31.85 9.68
N ARG A 201 23.95 -31.84 10.53
CA ARG A 201 24.14 -30.82 11.57
C ARG A 201 24.35 -29.43 10.99
N SER A 202 24.90 -29.33 9.77
CA SER A 202 25.12 -28.08 9.04
C SER A 202 23.81 -27.56 8.42
N ALA A 203 22.93 -28.45 7.97
CA ALA A 203 21.62 -28.12 7.40
C ALA A 203 20.67 -27.60 8.50
N ARG A 204 20.57 -28.27 9.64
CA ARG A 204 19.71 -27.87 10.78
C ARG A 204 20.13 -26.51 11.37
N LYS A 205 21.43 -26.22 11.39
CA LYS A 205 21.98 -24.93 11.85
C LYS A 205 21.77 -23.79 10.84
N LYS A 206 21.68 -24.09 9.53
CA LYS A 206 21.30 -23.13 8.49
C LYS A 206 19.80 -22.83 8.54
N PHE A 207 18.96 -23.83 8.80
CA PHE A 207 17.51 -23.68 8.95
C PHE A 207 17.15 -22.79 10.14
N LEU A 208 17.71 -23.07 11.32
CA LEU A 208 17.56 -22.23 12.53
C LEU A 208 18.12 -20.79 12.37
N LYS A 209 19.09 -20.59 11.48
CA LYS A 209 19.64 -19.26 11.16
C LYS A 209 18.82 -18.54 10.08
N ARG A 210 18.00 -19.27 9.31
CA ARG A 210 17.05 -18.73 8.34
C ARG A 210 15.82 -18.19 9.07
N LEU A 211 15.27 -18.98 9.99
CA LEU A 211 14.16 -18.59 10.89
C LEU A 211 14.49 -17.33 11.71
N ARG A 212 15.71 -17.23 12.22
CA ARG A 212 16.18 -16.04 12.97
C ARG A 212 16.45 -14.80 12.11
N ALA A 213 16.68 -14.98 10.81
CA ALA A 213 16.90 -13.88 9.87
C ALA A 213 15.59 -13.36 9.26
N GLU A 214 14.56 -14.22 9.24
CA GLU A 214 13.18 -13.89 8.85
C GLU A 214 12.50 -13.08 9.96
N GLU A 215 12.78 -13.41 11.23
CA GLU A 215 12.35 -12.63 12.40
C GLU A 215 13.04 -11.25 12.51
N GLU A 216 14.29 -11.11 12.03
CA GLU A 216 15.01 -9.81 11.98
C GLU A 216 14.59 -8.92 10.79
N ALA A 217 13.86 -9.46 9.80
CA ALA A 217 13.40 -8.73 8.61
C ALA A 217 11.97 -8.17 8.73
N ALA A 218 11.20 -8.62 9.73
CA ALA A 218 9.81 -8.22 9.97
C ALA A 218 9.65 -7.05 10.97
N GLU A 219 10.69 -6.65 11.71
CA GLU A 219 10.64 -5.51 12.65
C GLU A 219 10.91 -4.17 11.95
N GLY A 220 10.08 -3.90 10.94
CA GLY A 220 10.13 -2.69 10.11
C GLY A 220 8.96 -1.75 10.28
N GLU A 221 8.20 -1.77 11.39
CA GLU A 221 7.17 -0.76 11.67
C GLU A 221 6.96 -0.57 13.20
N GLY A 222 6.84 0.69 13.62
CA GLY A 222 7.15 1.15 14.97
C GLY A 222 6.23 0.68 16.10
N GLU A 223 6.86 0.34 17.24
CA GLU A 223 6.21 0.28 18.54
C GLU A 223 6.91 1.21 19.54
N ASP A 224 6.19 2.22 19.99
CA ASP A 224 6.57 3.09 21.09
C ASP A 224 6.63 2.29 22.40
N GLY A 225 7.83 2.08 22.94
CA GLY A 225 8.00 1.51 24.28
C GLY A 225 9.27 0.71 24.54
N GLN A 226 10.09 0.42 23.52
CA GLN A 226 11.36 -0.29 23.75
C GLN A 226 12.46 0.67 24.25
N PRO A 227 13.23 0.31 25.30
CA PRO A 227 14.37 1.11 25.71
C PRO A 227 15.45 1.08 24.61
N GLU A 228 16.15 2.21 24.38
CA GLU A 228 17.26 2.36 23.41
C GLU A 228 18.45 1.37 23.60
N ARG A 229 18.39 0.50 24.61
CA ARG A 229 19.37 -0.56 24.87
C ARG A 229 18.76 -1.93 24.56
N LYS A 230 19.57 -2.82 23.98
CA LYS A 230 19.25 -4.25 23.93
C LYS A 230 18.94 -4.76 25.34
N LYS A 231 17.78 -5.41 25.52
CA LYS A 231 17.36 -6.00 26.81
C LYS A 231 18.44 -6.93 27.34
N THR A 232 18.70 -6.86 28.64
CA THR A 232 19.67 -7.74 29.28
C THR A 232 19.16 -9.17 29.32
N LYS A 233 20.05 -10.17 29.32
CA LYS A 233 19.65 -11.58 29.44
C LYS A 233 18.76 -11.82 30.67
N LYS A 234 18.95 -11.04 31.74
CA LYS A 234 18.10 -11.09 32.93
C LYS A 234 16.67 -10.63 32.64
N GLU A 235 16.49 -9.48 31.99
CA GLU A 235 15.18 -8.97 31.57
C GLU A 235 14.49 -9.93 30.60
N VAL A 236 15.24 -10.49 29.63
CA VAL A 236 14.70 -11.51 28.71
C VAL A 236 14.30 -12.78 29.44
N MET A 237 15.11 -13.27 30.39
CA MET A 237 14.76 -14.46 31.19
C MET A 237 13.58 -14.18 32.11
N GLU A 238 13.45 -12.98 32.67
CA GLU A 238 12.29 -12.58 33.48
C GLU A 238 11.03 -12.50 32.63
N GLU A 239 11.10 -11.96 31.41
CA GLU A 239 9.98 -11.96 30.45
C GLU A 239 9.61 -13.38 30.01
N VAL A 240 10.59 -14.24 29.71
CA VAL A 240 10.35 -15.64 29.33
C VAL A 240 9.80 -16.45 30.50
N ILE A 241 10.28 -16.23 31.73
CA ILE A 241 9.77 -16.89 32.94
C ILE A 241 8.35 -16.39 33.25
N ALA A 242 8.07 -15.10 33.08
CA ALA A 242 6.73 -14.55 33.27
C ALA A 242 5.76 -15.09 32.22
N LYS A 243 6.14 -15.10 30.93
CA LYS A 243 5.34 -15.68 29.84
C LYS A 243 5.12 -17.17 30.04
N SER A 244 6.15 -17.95 30.34
CA SER A 244 6.02 -19.40 30.58
C SER A 244 5.18 -19.71 31.82
N LYS A 245 5.26 -18.90 32.89
CA LYS A 245 4.37 -19.03 34.07
C LYS A 245 2.93 -18.65 33.74
N ALA A 246 2.70 -17.60 32.95
CA ALA A 246 1.38 -17.21 32.48
C ALA A 246 0.75 -18.31 31.62
N PHE A 247 1.46 -18.81 30.61
CA PHE A 247 1.00 -19.93 29.76
C PHE A 247 0.84 -21.25 30.52
N LYS A 248 1.56 -21.45 31.63
CA LYS A 248 1.38 -22.61 32.51
C LYS A 248 0.12 -22.44 33.37
N TYR A 249 -0.11 -21.23 33.88
CA TYR A 249 -1.29 -20.89 34.66
C TYR A 249 -2.56 -20.94 33.80
N GLU A 250 -2.52 -20.41 32.57
CA GLU A 250 -3.63 -20.53 31.60
C GLU A 250 -3.95 -21.98 31.27
N ARG A 251 -2.93 -22.83 31.07
CA ARG A 251 -3.14 -24.28 30.86
C ARG A 251 -3.72 -24.98 32.10
N GLN A 252 -3.33 -24.56 33.30
CA GLN A 252 -3.91 -25.09 34.54
C GLN A 252 -5.35 -24.63 34.72
N ALA A 253 -5.64 -23.35 34.48
CA ALA A 253 -6.98 -22.78 34.55
C ALA A 253 -7.93 -23.42 33.53
N ALA A 254 -7.49 -23.58 32.27
CA ALA A 254 -8.29 -24.29 31.26
C ALA A 254 -8.58 -25.74 31.66
N LYS A 255 -7.58 -26.44 32.24
CA LYS A 255 -7.80 -27.81 32.74
C LYS A 255 -8.73 -27.85 33.96
N GLU A 256 -8.67 -26.88 34.86
CA GLU A 256 -9.58 -26.76 36.00
C GLU A 256 -11.01 -26.46 35.53
N GLU A 257 -11.19 -25.56 34.55
CA GLU A 257 -12.49 -25.28 33.91
C GLU A 257 -13.06 -26.54 33.23
N ASP A 258 -12.24 -27.32 32.53
CA ASP A 258 -12.64 -28.60 31.94
C ASP A 258 -13.03 -29.65 32.99
N GLU A 259 -12.29 -29.75 34.10
CA GLU A 259 -12.60 -30.67 35.21
C GLU A 259 -13.87 -30.25 35.96
N ASP A 260 -14.08 -28.94 36.19
CA ASP A 260 -15.29 -28.40 36.79
C ASP A 260 -16.51 -28.65 35.90
N LEU A 261 -16.41 -28.42 34.59
CA LEU A 261 -17.45 -28.76 33.61
C LEU A 261 -17.75 -30.26 33.61
N ARG A 262 -16.73 -31.11 33.70
CA ARG A 262 -16.93 -32.57 33.81
C ARG A 262 -17.68 -32.95 35.08
N VAL A 263 -17.35 -32.33 36.22
CA VAL A 263 -18.02 -32.57 37.50
C VAL A 263 -19.45 -32.03 37.49
N GLU A 264 -19.71 -30.89 36.85
CA GLU A 264 -21.05 -30.35 36.63
C GLU A 264 -21.89 -31.28 35.76
N LEU A 265 -21.35 -31.75 34.63
CA LEU A 265 -22.01 -32.73 33.76
C LEU A 265 -22.31 -34.05 34.50
N ASP A 266 -21.40 -34.58 35.32
CA ASP A 266 -21.63 -35.79 36.12
C ASP A 266 -22.71 -35.59 37.20
N LYS A 267 -22.77 -34.40 37.83
CA LYS A 267 -23.84 -34.02 38.77
C LYS A 267 -25.19 -33.94 38.05
N GLU A 268 -25.22 -33.37 36.85
CA GLU A 268 -26.40 -33.26 36.01
C GLU A 268 -26.81 -34.62 35.43
N LEU A 269 -25.88 -35.55 35.21
CA LEU A 269 -26.16 -36.89 34.70
C LEU A 269 -27.10 -37.68 35.62
N ARG A 270 -27.00 -37.47 36.95
CA ARG A 270 -27.96 -38.02 37.92
C ARG A 270 -29.35 -37.39 37.79
N GLN A 271 -29.43 -36.09 37.48
CA GLN A 271 -30.70 -35.42 37.22
C GLN A 271 -31.31 -35.89 35.90
N VAL A 272 -30.50 -36.05 34.85
CA VAL A 272 -30.91 -36.59 33.55
C VAL A 272 -31.36 -38.05 33.68
N GLN A 273 -30.64 -38.90 34.42
CA GLN A 273 -31.10 -40.25 34.75
C GLN A 273 -32.40 -40.23 35.55
N SER A 274 -32.58 -39.29 36.48
CA SER A 274 -33.84 -39.15 37.21
C SER A 274 -35.01 -38.72 36.31
N LEU A 275 -34.75 -37.90 35.28
CA LEU A 275 -35.75 -37.46 34.31
C LEU A 275 -36.05 -38.51 33.23
N LEU A 276 -35.06 -39.34 32.86
CA LEU A 276 -35.18 -40.40 31.87
C LEU A 276 -35.81 -41.69 32.44
N PHE A 277 -35.59 -41.99 33.73
CA PHE A 277 -36.17 -43.15 34.41
C PHE A 277 -37.39 -42.85 35.29
N GLN A 278 -37.85 -41.60 35.36
CA GLN A 278 -39.19 -41.29 35.88
C GLN A 278 -40.25 -41.58 34.81
N MET A 279 -40.63 -42.86 34.76
CA MET A 279 -41.99 -43.27 34.43
C MET A 279 -42.96 -42.39 35.23
N LYS A 280 -43.73 -41.58 34.51
CA LYS A 280 -44.79 -40.68 35.01
C LYS A 280 -45.49 -41.20 36.27
N PRO A 281 -45.40 -40.49 37.41
CA PRO A 281 -46.43 -40.50 38.43
C PRO A 281 -47.36 -39.29 38.25
N LYS A 282 -48.66 -39.53 38.45
CA LYS A 282 -49.76 -38.58 38.36
C LYS A 282 -49.63 -37.40 39.35
N GLU A 283 -50.05 -36.25 38.86
CA GLU A 283 -50.55 -35.02 39.53
C GLU A 283 -50.49 -34.93 41.07
N THR A 284 -49.90 -33.84 41.55
CA THR A 284 -50.51 -33.00 42.58
C THR A 284 -50.26 -31.52 42.26
N LYS A 285 -51.33 -30.81 41.89
CA LYS A 285 -51.37 -29.36 41.78
C LYS A 285 -51.43 -28.76 43.19
N GLU A 286 -50.43 -27.99 43.58
CA GLU A 286 -50.60 -26.95 44.60
C GLU A 286 -50.58 -25.57 43.93
N PRO A 287 -51.59 -24.71 44.16
CA PRO A 287 -51.66 -23.40 43.55
C PRO A 287 -50.70 -22.42 44.24
N LYS A 288 -49.66 -21.97 43.52
CA LYS A 288 -48.93 -20.75 43.90
C LYS A 288 -49.84 -19.55 43.62
N GLY A 289 -50.10 -18.74 44.64
CA GLY A 289 -50.94 -17.54 44.54
C GLY A 289 -50.38 -16.49 43.57
N PRO A 290 -51.21 -15.58 43.06
CA PRO A 290 -50.80 -14.61 42.05
C PRO A 290 -49.80 -13.60 42.63
N ALA A 291 -48.65 -13.47 41.97
CA ALA A 291 -47.74 -12.36 42.21
C ALA A 291 -48.40 -11.08 41.66
N THR A 292 -48.87 -10.22 42.56
CA THR A 292 -49.43 -8.92 42.21
C THR A 292 -48.36 -7.86 42.41
N VAL A 293 -48.14 -7.03 41.38
CA VAL A 293 -47.33 -5.82 41.47
C VAL A 293 -48.26 -4.65 41.16
N ALA A 294 -48.38 -3.71 42.09
CA ALA A 294 -49.30 -2.57 42.02
C ALA A 294 -50.80 -2.92 41.86
N GLY A 295 -51.25 -4.06 42.41
CA GLY A 295 -52.68 -4.42 42.48
C GLY A 295 -53.28 -4.97 41.18
N ILE A 296 -52.45 -5.25 40.17
CA ILE A 296 -52.83 -5.94 38.94
C ILE A 296 -52.01 -7.24 38.85
N ASP A 297 -52.63 -8.33 38.39
CA ASP A 297 -51.95 -9.63 38.20
C ASP A 297 -50.79 -9.49 37.19
N LEU A 298 -49.58 -9.96 37.52
CA LEU A 298 -48.40 -9.86 36.65
C LEU A 298 -48.67 -10.42 35.25
N GLU A 299 -49.38 -11.54 35.16
CA GLU A 299 -49.73 -12.17 33.89
C GLU A 299 -50.67 -11.30 33.05
N GLN A 300 -51.54 -10.51 33.68
CA GLN A 300 -52.43 -9.59 32.96
C GLN A 300 -51.65 -8.36 32.48
N LEU A 301 -50.71 -7.87 33.30
CA LEU A 301 -49.80 -6.79 32.95
C LEU A 301 -48.87 -7.18 31.78
N GLU A 302 -48.31 -8.39 31.80
CA GLU A 302 -47.52 -8.94 30.69
C GLU A 302 -48.37 -9.16 29.44
N LYS A 303 -49.62 -9.64 29.58
CA LYS A 303 -50.54 -9.79 28.44
C LYS A 303 -50.89 -8.42 27.85
N GLU A 304 -51.17 -7.41 28.67
CA GLU A 304 -51.41 -6.04 28.20
C GLU A 304 -50.18 -5.40 27.57
N TYR A 305 -48.99 -5.62 28.15
CA TYR A 305 -47.72 -5.15 27.61
C TYR A 305 -47.43 -5.80 26.25
N ASN A 306 -47.61 -7.13 26.14
CA ASN A 306 -47.47 -7.87 24.89
C ASN A 306 -48.54 -7.48 23.86
N MET A 307 -49.76 -7.16 24.28
CA MET A 307 -50.79 -6.62 23.38
C MET A 307 -50.44 -5.22 22.89
N ARG A 308 -49.91 -4.34 23.76
CA ARG A 308 -49.43 -3.00 23.37
C ARG A 308 -48.21 -3.08 22.46
N LEU A 309 -47.29 -4.02 22.70
CA LEU A 309 -46.16 -4.28 21.82
C LEU A 309 -46.64 -4.74 20.44
N LYS A 310 -47.59 -5.69 20.39
CA LYS A 310 -48.22 -6.15 19.14
C LYS A 310 -49.02 -5.05 18.43
N GLN A 311 -49.63 -4.14 19.17
CA GLN A 311 -50.29 -2.96 18.61
C GLN A 311 -49.27 -1.94 18.08
N ALA A 312 -48.18 -1.67 18.81
CA ALA A 312 -47.09 -0.80 18.36
C ALA A 312 -46.40 -1.34 17.10
N THR A 313 -46.21 -2.66 16.98
CA THR A 313 -45.69 -3.28 15.75
C THR A 313 -46.69 -3.21 14.59
N ARG A 314 -47.99 -3.08 14.87
CA ARG A 314 -49.05 -2.95 13.83
C ARG A 314 -49.34 -1.49 13.46
N GLU A 315 -49.07 -0.55 14.35
CA GLU A 315 -49.21 0.91 14.20
C GLU A 315 -47.84 1.60 14.15
N ALA A 316 -46.82 0.94 13.61
CA ALA A 316 -45.55 1.60 13.31
C ALA A 316 -45.80 2.65 12.21
N ARG A 317 -46.14 3.87 12.63
CA ARG A 317 -46.08 5.05 11.78
C ARG A 317 -44.61 5.33 11.50
N ALA A 318 -44.29 5.67 10.26
CA ALA A 318 -42.92 5.93 9.82
C ALA A 318 -42.18 6.83 10.81
N GLU A 319 -41.01 6.40 11.26
CA GLU A 319 -40.11 7.23 12.05
C GLU A 319 -39.52 8.31 11.12
N VAL A 320 -39.55 9.56 11.58
CA VAL A 320 -38.96 10.68 10.83
C VAL A 320 -37.45 10.52 10.92
N THR A 321 -36.83 10.06 9.82
CA THR A 321 -35.39 9.78 9.71
C THR A 321 -34.55 11.06 9.76
N ASP A 322 -35.08 12.16 9.21
CA ASP A 322 -34.32 13.40 9.03
C ASP A 322 -34.82 14.58 9.87
N ARG A 323 -33.86 15.36 10.39
CA ARG A 323 -34.13 16.64 11.04
C ARG A 323 -34.75 17.60 10.01
N THR A 324 -35.86 18.26 10.38
CA THR A 324 -36.44 19.33 9.56
C THR A 324 -35.44 20.49 9.42
N LYS A 325 -34.84 20.64 8.25
CA LYS A 325 -33.91 21.72 7.90
C LYS A 325 -34.65 23.06 7.80
N THR A 326 -34.02 24.15 8.23
CA THR A 326 -34.57 25.50 8.05
C THR A 326 -34.50 25.93 6.58
N GLU A 327 -35.32 26.91 6.17
CA GLU A 327 -35.29 27.44 4.79
C GLU A 327 -33.91 28.01 4.42
N GLU A 328 -33.20 28.61 5.39
CA GLU A 328 -31.84 29.12 5.19
C GLU A 328 -30.83 27.99 4.97
N GLU A 329 -30.90 26.90 5.76
CA GLU A 329 -30.04 25.72 5.57
C GLU A 329 -30.30 25.06 4.21
N ARG A 330 -31.56 24.91 3.78
CA ARG A 330 -31.89 24.39 2.44
C ARG A 330 -31.36 25.29 1.33
N ALA A 331 -31.47 26.60 1.49
CA ALA A 331 -30.93 27.56 0.54
C ALA A 331 -29.39 27.48 0.47
N GLU A 332 -28.71 27.33 1.60
CA GLU A 332 -27.25 27.15 1.65
C GLU A 332 -26.80 25.84 0.99
N GLU A 333 -27.50 24.72 1.26
CA GLU A 333 -27.25 23.44 0.61
C GLU A 333 -27.48 23.53 -0.90
N GLY A 334 -28.57 24.16 -1.34
CA GLY A 334 -28.84 24.44 -2.75
C GLY A 334 -27.71 25.26 -3.40
N VAL A 335 -27.19 26.27 -2.71
CA VAL A 335 -26.04 27.06 -3.20
C VAL A 335 -24.78 26.23 -3.29
N LYS A 336 -24.50 25.37 -2.30
CA LYS A 336 -23.34 24.46 -2.31
C LYS A 336 -23.44 23.48 -3.48
N ARG A 337 -24.58 22.82 -3.65
CA ARG A 337 -24.86 21.91 -4.75
C ARG A 337 -24.70 22.60 -6.12
N LEU A 338 -25.21 23.82 -6.28
CA LEU A 338 -25.03 24.59 -7.52
C LEU A 338 -23.57 24.94 -7.81
N LYS A 339 -22.77 25.27 -6.78
CA LYS A 339 -21.34 25.54 -6.94
C LYS A 339 -20.58 24.28 -7.36
N GLU A 340 -20.84 23.18 -6.68
CA GLU A 340 -20.21 21.88 -6.98
C GLU A 340 -20.55 21.42 -8.42
N MET A 341 -21.81 21.54 -8.82
CA MET A 341 -22.24 21.24 -10.19
C MET A 341 -21.60 22.15 -11.24
N GLU A 342 -21.39 23.44 -10.93
CA GLU A 342 -20.65 24.37 -11.79
C GLU A 342 -19.16 23.98 -11.89
N GLU A 343 -18.54 23.58 -10.78
CA GLU A 343 -17.15 23.10 -10.76
C GLU A 343 -16.98 21.80 -11.55
N LYS A 344 -17.85 20.80 -11.33
CA LYS A 344 -17.93 19.56 -12.11
C LYS A 344 -18.13 19.88 -13.59
N ARG A 345 -19.00 20.85 -13.95
CA ARG A 345 -19.18 21.31 -15.34
C ARG A 345 -17.89 21.91 -15.92
N LEU A 346 -17.17 22.74 -15.16
CA LEU A 346 -15.92 23.35 -15.61
C LEU A 346 -14.79 22.32 -15.75
N ARG A 347 -14.71 21.30 -14.87
CA ARG A 347 -13.79 20.16 -14.98
C ARG A 347 -14.05 19.39 -16.27
N ARG A 348 -15.30 19.00 -16.53
CA ARG A 348 -15.72 18.35 -17.79
C ARG A 348 -15.43 19.20 -19.03
N MET A 349 -15.58 20.52 -18.94
CA MET A 349 -15.25 21.44 -20.04
C MET A 349 -13.75 21.49 -20.34
N ARG A 350 -12.88 21.38 -19.32
CA ARG A 350 -11.41 21.30 -19.47
C ARG A 350 -10.93 19.95 -20.00
N GLY A 351 -11.76 18.91 -19.89
CA GLY A 351 -11.39 17.53 -20.27
C GLY A 351 -10.57 16.84 -19.18
N GLU A 352 -10.68 17.28 -17.94
CA GLU A 352 -10.10 16.59 -16.77
C GLU A 352 -10.95 15.36 -16.45
N VAL A 353 -10.31 14.25 -16.06
CA VAL A 353 -11.00 13.03 -15.63
C VAL A 353 -11.78 13.37 -14.37
N VAL A 354 -13.10 13.23 -14.45
CA VAL A 354 -13.98 13.28 -13.27
C VAL A 354 -14.09 11.83 -12.82
N SER A 355 -13.30 11.46 -11.81
CA SER A 355 -13.57 10.25 -11.04
C SER A 355 -14.79 10.54 -10.18
N ASP A 356 -15.82 9.71 -10.25
CA ASP A 356 -16.99 9.80 -9.36
C ASP A 356 -16.63 9.35 -7.93
N ASP A 357 -15.47 8.72 -7.73
CA ASP A 357 -14.89 8.48 -6.40
C ASP A 357 -14.21 9.77 -5.90
N GLU A 358 -14.88 10.43 -4.96
CA GLU A 358 -14.36 11.57 -4.21
C GLU A 358 -13.18 11.16 -3.30
N GLU A 359 -11.99 10.96 -3.87
CA GLU A 359 -10.80 11.39 -3.15
C GLU A 359 -10.74 12.92 -3.25
N GLU A 360 -11.21 13.60 -2.20
CA GLU A 360 -10.83 14.98 -1.93
C GLU A 360 -9.30 15.07 -1.94
N GLU A 361 -8.72 15.47 -3.07
CA GLU A 361 -7.36 15.99 -3.08
C GLU A 361 -7.37 17.29 -2.27
N GLU A 362 -7.12 17.17 -0.97
CA GLU A 362 -6.56 18.27 -0.18
C GLU A 362 -5.40 18.89 -0.98
N PRO A 363 -5.17 20.22 -0.90
CA PRO A 363 -4.11 20.89 -1.64
C PRO A 363 -2.73 20.39 -1.18
N LYS A 364 -2.29 19.27 -1.77
CA LYS A 364 -0.94 18.74 -1.62
C LYS A 364 0.01 19.77 -2.21
N LYS A 365 0.66 20.51 -1.31
CA LYS A 365 1.86 21.28 -1.61
C LYS A 365 2.86 20.39 -2.36
N GLY A 366 2.93 20.62 -3.66
CA GLY A 366 4.10 20.40 -4.51
C GLY A 366 4.83 19.08 -4.34
N LYS A 367 4.32 18.00 -4.95
CA LYS A 367 5.18 16.94 -5.50
C LYS A 367 4.73 16.62 -6.92
N LYS A 368 5.53 17.08 -7.88
CA LYS A 368 5.47 16.68 -9.29
C LYS A 368 5.74 15.17 -9.39
N LYS A 369 4.86 14.45 -10.08
CA LYS A 369 5.22 13.30 -10.91
C LYS A 369 4.59 13.51 -12.27
N GLY A 370 5.40 13.25 -13.30
CA GLY A 370 4.94 13.06 -14.67
C GLY A 370 4.94 11.57 -14.97
N ASP A 371 3.95 11.19 -15.76
CA ASP A 371 3.92 10.01 -16.63
C ASP A 371 4.90 10.23 -17.82
N ASP A 372 5.41 9.24 -18.55
CA ASP A 372 4.92 7.88 -18.88
C ASP A 372 6.11 6.89 -18.92
N GLN A 373 5.86 5.60 -18.69
CA GLN A 373 5.94 4.60 -19.78
C GLN A 373 5.42 3.21 -19.33
N GLU A 374 4.38 2.78 -20.02
CA GLU A 374 3.71 1.48 -20.02
C GLU A 374 4.68 0.31 -20.31
N VAL A 375 4.59 -0.76 -19.51
CA VAL A 375 4.85 -2.13 -19.96
C VAL A 375 3.71 -3.00 -19.44
N GLN A 376 3.04 -3.59 -20.41
CA GLN A 376 2.00 -4.61 -20.36
C GLN A 376 2.60 -5.91 -19.80
N ASP A 377 1.95 -6.53 -18.82
CA ASP A 377 1.85 -7.99 -18.68
C ASP A 377 0.69 -8.32 -17.72
N GLU A 378 -0.29 -9.03 -18.26
CA GLU A 378 -1.44 -9.64 -17.58
C GLU A 378 -1.00 -10.93 -16.89
N ALA A 379 -1.49 -11.17 -15.67
CA ALA A 379 -2.00 -12.46 -15.17
C ALA A 379 -2.32 -12.34 -13.67
N ASP A 380 -3.62 -12.24 -13.39
CA ASP A 380 -4.40 -12.93 -12.36
C ASP A 380 -3.72 -13.34 -11.03
N GLU A 381 -4.20 -12.79 -9.93
CA GLU A 381 -4.78 -13.55 -8.79
C GLU A 381 -5.25 -12.57 -7.70
N ASP A 382 -6.57 -12.44 -7.57
CA ASP A 382 -7.26 -11.67 -6.53
C ASP A 382 -7.03 -12.30 -5.15
N GLU A 383 -6.16 -11.72 -4.33
CA GLU A 383 -6.03 -12.05 -2.91
C GLU A 383 -6.84 -11.05 -2.06
N PHE A 384 -7.98 -11.56 -1.61
CA PHE A 384 -9.06 -10.91 -0.87
C PHE A 384 -8.60 -10.24 0.44
N GLY A 385 -8.54 -8.91 0.47
CA GLY A 385 -8.27 -8.10 1.65
C GLY A 385 -9.54 -7.69 2.40
N LEU A 386 -10.10 -8.59 3.21
CA LEU A 386 -11.15 -8.22 4.18
C LEU A 386 -10.53 -7.52 5.40
N GLY A 387 -10.75 -6.20 5.47
CA GLY A 387 -10.48 -5.39 6.65
C GLY A 387 -11.27 -5.87 7.88
N LYS A 388 -10.66 -5.74 9.06
CA LYS A 388 -11.14 -6.25 10.35
C LYS A 388 -12.55 -5.75 10.71
N GLY A 389 -13.53 -6.63 10.56
CA GLY A 389 -14.87 -6.51 11.13
C GLY A 389 -14.92 -6.68 12.65
N ILE A 390 -16.00 -6.16 13.22
CA ILE A 390 -16.30 -5.99 14.65
C ILE A 390 -16.44 -7.36 15.35
N LYS A 391 -15.75 -7.54 16.48
CA LYS A 391 -15.72 -8.81 17.24
C LYS A 391 -16.98 -8.99 18.09
N LEU A 392 -17.78 -10.01 17.78
CA LEU A 392 -18.76 -10.58 18.72
C LEU A 392 -18.61 -12.11 18.81
N ARG A 393 -17.81 -12.54 19.79
CA ARG A 393 -17.66 -13.90 20.38
C ARG A 393 -17.26 -15.07 19.45
N MET A 394 -16.23 -15.80 19.91
CA MET A 394 -15.52 -16.88 19.23
C MET A 394 -16.26 -18.23 19.35
N THR A 395 -16.28 -19.02 18.26
CA THR A 395 -16.68 -20.44 18.25
C THR A 395 -15.51 -21.28 17.73
N ALA A 396 -15.28 -22.42 18.37
CA ALA A 396 -14.05 -23.22 18.33
C ALA A 396 -13.94 -24.16 17.11
N THR A 397 -13.65 -23.60 15.93
CA THR A 397 -13.39 -24.38 14.70
C THR A 397 -12.28 -23.75 13.86
N GLU A 398 -11.10 -23.53 14.47
CA GLU A 398 -9.87 -23.12 13.77
C GLU A 398 -8.62 -23.66 14.50
N MET A 399 -8.55 -24.98 14.68
CA MET A 399 -7.29 -25.67 14.93
C MET A 399 -7.24 -26.89 14.01
N GLY A 400 -6.56 -26.72 12.87
CA GLY A 400 -6.15 -27.83 12.02
C GLY A 400 -5.07 -28.65 12.71
N LEU A 401 -5.36 -29.92 12.95
CA LEU A 401 -4.39 -30.99 13.04
C LEU A 401 -4.84 -32.05 12.05
N ASP A 402 -4.16 -32.05 10.91
CA ASP A 402 -4.20 -33.03 9.85
C ASP A 402 -3.08 -34.04 10.16
N ASP A 403 -3.45 -35.25 10.55
CA ASP A 403 -2.57 -36.43 10.49
C ASP A 403 -3.46 -37.62 10.09
N GLU A 404 -3.08 -38.19 8.96
CA GLU A 404 -3.62 -39.34 8.26
C GLU A 404 -3.52 -40.61 9.14
N ASP A 405 -4.60 -41.41 9.19
CA ASP A 405 -4.50 -42.88 9.19
C ASP A 405 -5.90 -43.51 8.94
N ASP A 406 -6.00 -44.14 7.77
CA ASP A 406 -7.14 -44.91 7.27
C ASP A 406 -7.53 -46.07 8.20
N PHE A 407 -8.72 -46.00 8.80
CA PHE A 407 -9.44 -47.18 9.28
C PHE A 407 -10.57 -47.53 8.31
N LEU A 408 -10.31 -48.56 7.51
CA LEU A 408 -11.28 -49.27 6.68
C LEU A 408 -12.46 -49.78 7.52
N LEU A 409 -13.67 -49.31 7.20
CA LEU A 409 -14.92 -49.96 7.59
C LEU A 409 -15.92 -49.94 6.43
N GLU A 410 -15.85 -51.05 5.70
CA GLU A 410 -16.89 -51.77 4.96
C GLU A 410 -18.15 -51.01 4.50
N ASP A 411 -18.17 -50.75 3.18
CA ASP A 411 -19.34 -50.64 2.33
C ASP A 411 -20.12 -51.97 2.31
N ASP A 412 -21.17 -52.12 3.14
CA ASP A 412 -22.34 -52.93 2.77
C ASP A 412 -23.60 -52.71 3.65
N LEU A 413 -24.21 -51.51 3.59
CA LEU A 413 -25.59 -51.37 4.04
C LEU A 413 -26.42 -50.49 3.10
N ILE A 414 -26.59 -50.99 1.88
CA ILE A 414 -27.61 -50.52 0.93
C ILE A 414 -29.00 -50.89 1.48
N ALA A 415 -29.79 -49.88 1.84
CA ALA A 415 -31.23 -49.95 1.79
C ALA A 415 -31.75 -48.84 0.86
N SER A 416 -31.88 -49.24 -0.39
CA SER A 416 -32.67 -48.62 -1.45
C SER A 416 -34.02 -48.07 -0.99
N GLY A 417 -34.30 -46.81 -1.35
CA GLY A 417 -35.59 -46.43 -1.93
C GLY A 417 -36.37 -45.30 -1.25
N SER A 418 -36.23 -44.07 -1.76
CA SER A 418 -37.38 -43.25 -2.19
C SER A 418 -36.92 -42.04 -3.02
N GLU A 419 -37.16 -42.15 -4.31
CA GLU A 419 -37.24 -41.08 -5.31
C GLU A 419 -38.23 -39.98 -4.86
N LEU A 420 -37.82 -38.71 -4.94
CA LEU A 420 -38.71 -37.56 -5.14
C LEU A 420 -37.87 -36.34 -5.58
N ASP A 421 -37.87 -36.10 -6.89
CA ASP A 421 -37.49 -34.85 -7.54
C ASP A 421 -38.41 -33.71 -7.06
N MET A 422 -37.80 -32.61 -6.64
CA MET A 422 -38.34 -31.26 -6.83
C MET A 422 -37.18 -30.33 -7.17
N ASP A 423 -37.20 -29.86 -8.42
CA ASP A 423 -36.44 -28.72 -8.92
C ASP A 423 -36.71 -27.46 -8.06
N GLU A 424 -35.69 -26.64 -7.80
CA GLU A 424 -35.82 -25.18 -7.78
C GLU A 424 -34.45 -24.48 -7.86
N ASP A 425 -34.37 -23.57 -8.82
CA ASP A 425 -33.27 -22.71 -9.23
C ASP A 425 -32.94 -21.58 -8.23
N ASP A 426 -31.63 -21.26 -8.17
CA ASP A 426 -31.01 -19.92 -8.18
C ASP A 426 -31.26 -18.90 -7.04
N MET A 427 -30.38 -17.90 -7.02
CA MET A 427 -30.31 -16.65 -6.23
C MET A 427 -29.35 -16.74 -5.03
N SER A 428 -28.07 -16.32 -5.10
CA SER A 428 -27.51 -15.03 -5.55
C SER A 428 -28.04 -13.85 -4.72
N ASP A 429 -27.50 -13.69 -3.52
CA ASP A 429 -27.73 -12.50 -2.69
C ASP A 429 -26.57 -11.53 -2.86
N VAL A 430 -26.80 -10.56 -3.77
CA VAL A 430 -26.01 -9.34 -3.94
C VAL A 430 -26.60 -8.32 -2.98
N GLU A 431 -26.01 -8.16 -1.80
CA GLU A 431 -26.34 -7.01 -0.95
C GLU A 431 -25.65 -5.76 -1.51
N GLY A 432 -26.50 -4.87 -2.02
CA GLY A 432 -26.13 -3.58 -2.57
C GLY A 432 -25.57 -2.63 -1.51
N SER A 433 -24.51 -1.95 -1.90
CA SER A 433 -24.07 -0.70 -1.29
C SER A 433 -25.17 0.34 -1.44
N ASP A 434 -25.86 0.63 -0.34
CA ASP A 434 -26.82 1.73 -0.21
C ASP A 434 -26.03 3.05 -0.10
N GLU A 435 -25.62 3.58 -1.26
CA GLU A 435 -25.37 5.02 -1.39
C GLU A 435 -26.67 5.65 -1.83
N GLU A 436 -27.33 6.34 -0.90
CA GLU A 436 -28.46 7.20 -1.18
C GLU A 436 -28.02 8.30 -2.15
N ASP A 437 -28.19 8.05 -3.45
CA ASP A 437 -28.39 9.12 -4.42
C ASP A 437 -29.45 10.04 -3.82
N ALA A 438 -29.07 11.27 -3.47
CA ALA A 438 -29.95 12.26 -2.89
C ALA A 438 -31.12 12.55 -3.84
N TYR A 439 -32.19 11.76 -3.67
CA TYR A 439 -33.49 11.93 -4.28
C TYR A 439 -34.06 13.21 -3.72
N ASP A 440 -34.04 14.26 -4.53
CA ASP A 440 -34.65 15.54 -4.22
C ASP A 440 -36.15 15.47 -4.56
N PRO A 441 -37.05 15.43 -3.56
CA PRO A 441 -38.50 15.44 -3.81
C PRO A 441 -38.97 16.74 -4.47
N ASP A 442 -38.18 17.82 -4.38
CA ASP A 442 -38.57 19.16 -4.82
C ASP A 442 -38.48 19.34 -6.36
N GLU A 443 -37.83 18.41 -7.10
CA GLU A 443 -37.76 18.52 -8.58
C GLU A 443 -39.00 17.98 -9.31
N ASP A 444 -39.75 17.04 -8.71
CA ASP A 444 -41.06 16.63 -9.22
C ASP A 444 -42.11 17.76 -9.05
N GLU A 445 -41.85 18.71 -8.16
CA GLU A 445 -42.65 19.93 -7.98
C GLU A 445 -42.60 20.84 -9.21
N LEU A 446 -41.49 20.83 -9.97
CA LEU A 446 -41.33 21.63 -11.18
C LEU A 446 -42.25 21.12 -12.32
N VAL A 447 -42.63 19.83 -12.30
CA VAL A 447 -43.58 19.20 -13.23
C VAL A 447 -45.03 19.39 -12.75
N ASN A 448 -45.25 19.52 -11.44
CA ASN A 448 -46.55 19.76 -10.80
C ASN A 448 -46.92 21.26 -10.69
N GLY A 449 -46.74 22.01 -11.78
CA GLY A 449 -47.13 23.42 -11.84
C GLY A 449 -48.64 23.63 -11.87
N GLY A 450 -49.31 23.51 -10.72
CA GLY A 450 -50.66 24.03 -10.48
C GLY A 450 -51.64 23.06 -9.82
N ALA A 451 -51.49 22.79 -8.52
CA ALA A 451 -52.59 22.65 -7.55
C ALA A 451 -51.99 22.36 -6.16
N ASP A 452 -51.99 23.36 -5.27
CA ASP A 452 -51.81 23.13 -3.84
C ASP A 452 -53.01 22.31 -3.33
N GLY A 453 -52.76 21.07 -2.91
CA GLY A 453 -53.78 20.18 -2.39
C GLY A 453 -53.19 18.85 -1.92
N GLU A 454 -53.04 18.73 -0.60
CA GLU A 454 -52.77 17.51 0.17
C GLU A 454 -53.25 16.24 -0.55
N SER A 455 -52.32 15.41 -1.03
CA SER A 455 -52.66 14.14 -1.70
C SER A 455 -51.66 13.01 -1.40
N GLU A 456 -51.17 12.93 -0.16
CA GLU A 456 -50.35 11.79 0.28
C GLU A 456 -51.15 10.59 0.84
N GLU A 457 -52.48 10.65 0.99
CA GLU A 457 -53.25 9.54 1.60
C GLU A 457 -54.04 8.62 0.62
N VAL A 458 -53.88 8.71 -0.70
CA VAL A 458 -54.79 7.99 -1.64
C VAL A 458 -54.22 6.66 -2.20
N ALA A 459 -52.94 6.34 -1.99
CA ALA A 459 -52.29 5.24 -2.74
C ALA A 459 -52.66 3.80 -2.32
N THR A 460 -53.34 3.55 -1.19
CA THR A 460 -53.49 2.17 -0.67
C THR A 460 -54.82 1.46 -0.99
N LYS A 461 -55.70 1.98 -1.87
CA LYS A 461 -56.97 1.30 -2.22
C LYS A 461 -57.38 1.37 -3.70
N LEU A 462 -56.50 1.06 -4.64
CA LEU A 462 -56.86 0.98 -6.07
C LEU A 462 -56.50 -0.35 -6.75
N HIS A 463 -56.83 -1.47 -6.09
CA HIS A 463 -56.88 -2.78 -6.72
C HIS A 463 -58.30 -3.37 -6.65
N ALA A 464 -59.27 -2.65 -7.23
CA ALA A 464 -60.52 -3.24 -7.71
C ALA A 464 -61.25 -2.24 -8.63
N GLN A 465 -61.71 -2.74 -9.78
CA GLN A 465 -62.60 -2.12 -10.79
C GLN A 465 -61.97 -1.18 -11.83
N SER A 466 -61.71 -1.78 -12.99
CA SER A 466 -61.66 -1.14 -14.31
C SER A 466 -62.99 -0.44 -14.65
N LYS A 467 -62.88 0.75 -15.25
CA LYS A 467 -63.93 1.61 -15.86
C LYS A 467 -64.53 2.73 -14.98
N ALA A 468 -63.68 3.63 -14.50
CA ALA A 468 -64.02 5.04 -14.37
C ALA A 468 -62.75 5.85 -14.70
N GLY A 469 -62.82 6.79 -15.63
CA GLY A 469 -61.76 7.78 -15.85
C GLY A 469 -62.07 9.05 -15.06
N ASP A 470 -61.14 10.00 -15.02
CA ASP A 470 -61.40 11.35 -14.47
C ASP A 470 -62.57 12.05 -15.20
N GLU A 471 -62.97 13.22 -14.69
CA GLU A 471 -63.87 14.19 -15.35
C GLU A 471 -63.47 14.48 -16.81
N ASP A 472 -62.21 14.21 -17.16
CA ASP A 472 -61.57 14.36 -18.46
C ASP A 472 -61.46 13.09 -19.33
N GLY A 473 -61.94 11.93 -18.87
CA GLY A 473 -61.98 10.68 -19.64
C GLY A 473 -60.66 9.92 -19.79
N ILE A 474 -59.63 10.23 -18.97
CA ILE A 474 -58.34 9.50 -18.98
C ILE A 474 -58.43 8.32 -17.98
N PRO A 475 -58.09 7.09 -18.37
CA PRO A 475 -57.96 5.97 -17.43
C PRO A 475 -56.98 6.26 -16.28
N TYR A 476 -57.31 5.82 -15.06
CA TYR A 476 -56.40 5.92 -13.91
C TYR A 476 -55.27 4.87 -13.95
N THR A 477 -55.49 3.74 -14.64
CA THR A 477 -54.53 2.65 -14.77
C THR A 477 -54.18 2.42 -16.23
N PHE A 478 -52.89 2.30 -16.50
CA PHE A 478 -52.34 1.98 -17.82
C PHE A 478 -51.36 0.81 -17.68
N PRO A 479 -51.34 -0.15 -18.61
CA PRO A 479 -50.23 -1.08 -18.72
C PRO A 479 -48.97 -0.34 -19.20
N CYS A 480 -47.78 -0.72 -18.70
CA CYS A 480 -46.51 -0.14 -19.15
C CYS A 480 -46.20 -0.61 -20.59
N PRO A 481 -46.06 0.30 -21.57
CA PRO A 481 -45.65 -0.06 -22.92
C PRO A 481 -44.14 -0.30 -22.98
N GLU A 482 -43.73 -1.45 -23.51
CA GLU A 482 -42.31 -1.80 -23.66
C GLU A 482 -41.78 -1.49 -25.08
N SER A 483 -42.68 -1.25 -26.05
CA SER A 483 -42.32 -0.89 -27.43
C SER A 483 -43.17 0.27 -27.96
N HIS A 484 -42.69 0.92 -29.02
CA HIS A 484 -43.40 2.04 -29.64
C HIS A 484 -44.77 1.63 -30.21
N GLU A 485 -44.90 0.43 -30.78
CA GLU A 485 -46.17 -0.09 -31.30
C GLU A 485 -47.21 -0.26 -30.17
N GLN A 486 -46.81 -0.89 -29.07
CA GLN A 486 -47.67 -1.02 -27.88
C GLN A 486 -48.06 0.34 -27.31
N LEU A 487 -47.14 1.30 -27.34
CA LEU A 487 -47.39 2.66 -26.86
C LEU A 487 -48.46 3.36 -27.71
N LEU A 488 -48.42 3.20 -29.04
CA LEU A 488 -49.45 3.72 -29.94
C LEU A 488 -50.80 3.03 -29.73
N ASP A 489 -50.83 1.72 -29.46
CA ASP A 489 -52.08 1.00 -29.20
C ASP A 489 -52.76 1.47 -27.89
N ILE A 490 -51.96 1.72 -26.85
CA ILE A 490 -52.46 2.14 -25.53
C ILE A 490 -52.85 3.64 -25.54
N LEU A 491 -52.04 4.50 -26.16
CA LEU A 491 -52.19 5.95 -26.09
C LEU A 491 -52.88 6.56 -27.32
N GLY A 492 -53.01 5.84 -28.43
CA GLY A 492 -53.55 6.36 -29.70
C GLY A 492 -55.00 6.84 -29.64
N ASN A 493 -55.77 6.43 -28.64
CA ASN A 493 -57.14 6.88 -28.40
C ASN A 493 -57.24 8.19 -27.62
N LEU A 494 -56.12 8.71 -27.09
CA LEU A 494 -56.07 9.93 -26.29
C LEU A 494 -55.60 11.14 -27.13
N PRO A 495 -56.15 12.35 -26.89
CA PRO A 495 -55.65 13.55 -27.54
C PRO A 495 -54.23 13.88 -27.05
N VAL A 496 -53.37 14.35 -27.96
CA VAL A 496 -51.94 14.61 -27.72
C VAL A 496 -51.69 15.54 -26.52
N ALA A 497 -52.59 16.49 -26.27
CA ALA A 497 -52.52 17.39 -25.12
C ALA A 497 -52.58 16.68 -23.76
N LYS A 498 -53.19 15.50 -23.69
CA LYS A 498 -53.38 14.70 -22.46
C LYS A 498 -52.29 13.63 -22.29
N LEU A 499 -51.38 13.46 -23.25
CA LEU A 499 -50.29 12.47 -23.18
C LEU A 499 -49.32 12.68 -21.99
N PRO A 500 -48.92 13.92 -21.63
CA PRO A 500 -48.04 14.11 -20.47
C PRO A 500 -48.65 13.55 -19.17
N VAL A 501 -49.95 13.75 -18.95
CA VAL A 501 -50.67 13.23 -17.78
C VAL A 501 -50.70 11.70 -17.78
N ALA A 502 -50.90 11.08 -18.95
CA ALA A 502 -50.85 9.62 -19.09
C ALA A 502 -49.44 9.08 -18.76
N VAL A 503 -48.39 9.74 -19.27
CA VAL A 503 -46.99 9.37 -18.95
C VAL A 503 -46.69 9.54 -17.46
N GLN A 504 -47.18 10.61 -16.83
CA GLN A 504 -47.04 10.82 -15.39
C GLN A 504 -47.68 9.67 -14.59
N ARG A 505 -48.88 9.21 -14.97
CA ARG A 505 -49.54 8.06 -14.33
C ARG A 505 -48.77 6.76 -14.54
N ILE A 506 -48.26 6.51 -15.75
CA ILE A 506 -47.44 5.32 -16.02
C ILE A 506 -46.18 5.34 -15.15
N ARG A 507 -45.50 6.49 -15.03
CA ARG A 507 -44.32 6.64 -14.15
C ARG A 507 -44.65 6.38 -12.67
N ALA A 508 -45.79 6.87 -12.18
CA ALA A 508 -46.21 6.65 -10.79
C ALA A 508 -46.59 5.18 -10.53
N LEU A 509 -47.28 4.52 -11.46
CA LEU A 509 -47.71 3.12 -11.33
C LEU A 509 -46.54 2.13 -11.40
N TYR A 510 -45.51 2.44 -12.19
CA TYR A 510 -44.34 1.58 -12.41
C TYR A 510 -43.07 2.16 -11.77
N HIS A 511 -43.20 2.86 -10.64
CA HIS A 511 -42.04 3.37 -9.92
C HIS A 511 -41.13 2.21 -9.44
N PRO A 512 -39.79 2.31 -9.54
CA PRO A 512 -38.87 1.24 -9.12
C PRO A 512 -39.02 0.79 -7.67
N LYS A 513 -39.41 1.70 -6.77
CA LYS A 513 -39.67 1.38 -5.34
C LYS A 513 -40.85 0.42 -5.12
N LEU A 514 -41.76 0.26 -6.10
CA LEU A 514 -42.91 -0.62 -5.96
C LEU A 514 -42.58 -2.08 -6.32
N ASN A 515 -41.71 -2.29 -7.31
CA ASN A 515 -41.28 -3.61 -7.76
C ASN A 515 -39.97 -3.48 -8.56
N GLU A 516 -39.00 -4.33 -8.28
CA GLU A 516 -37.69 -4.33 -8.96
C GLU A 516 -37.79 -4.56 -10.47
N LYS A 517 -38.70 -5.44 -10.91
CA LYS A 517 -38.97 -5.70 -12.34
C LYS A 517 -39.48 -4.48 -13.11
N ASN A 518 -39.93 -3.44 -12.40
CA ASN A 518 -40.35 -2.20 -13.04
C ASN A 518 -39.15 -1.40 -13.59
N LYS A 519 -37.91 -1.62 -13.11
CA LYS A 519 -36.72 -0.95 -13.67
C LYS A 519 -36.55 -1.27 -15.16
N GLU A 520 -36.60 -2.54 -15.53
CA GLU A 520 -36.46 -2.97 -16.93
C GLU A 520 -37.61 -2.46 -17.81
N ARG A 521 -38.86 -2.60 -17.32
CA ARG A 521 -40.06 -2.12 -18.03
C ARG A 521 -40.02 -0.62 -18.28
N LEU A 522 -39.65 0.15 -17.25
CA LEU A 522 -39.56 1.59 -17.34
C LEU A 522 -38.36 2.03 -18.22
N GLY A 523 -37.28 1.25 -18.22
CA GLY A 523 -36.16 1.38 -19.17
C GLY A 523 -36.64 1.27 -20.62
N ASN A 524 -37.30 0.16 -20.98
CA ASN A 524 -37.85 -0.04 -22.33
C ASN A 524 -38.89 1.04 -22.69
N PHE A 525 -39.73 1.43 -21.74
CA PHE A 525 -40.67 2.54 -21.92
C PHE A 525 -39.98 3.86 -22.23
N THR A 526 -38.85 4.20 -21.60
CA THR A 526 -38.10 5.43 -21.91
C THR A 526 -37.59 5.43 -23.36
N GLN A 527 -37.11 4.28 -23.84
CA GLN A 527 -36.69 4.13 -25.24
C GLN A 527 -37.87 4.34 -26.19
N ALA A 528 -39.00 3.68 -25.94
CA ALA A 528 -40.23 3.82 -26.72
C ALA A 528 -40.80 5.26 -26.70
N LEU A 529 -40.63 5.98 -25.58
CA LEU A 529 -41.06 7.36 -25.44
C LEU A 529 -40.20 8.30 -26.31
N ILE A 530 -38.88 8.10 -26.36
CA ILE A 530 -37.98 8.86 -27.27
C ILE A 530 -38.36 8.62 -28.73
N GLU A 531 -38.68 7.37 -29.08
CA GLU A 531 -39.18 7.05 -30.42
C GLU A 531 -40.50 7.75 -30.72
N HIS A 532 -41.39 7.82 -29.73
CA HIS A 532 -42.67 8.52 -29.84
C HIS A 532 -42.52 10.02 -30.01
N ILE A 533 -41.57 10.67 -29.32
CA ILE A 533 -41.28 12.11 -29.51
C ILE A 533 -40.89 12.39 -30.97
N ALA A 534 -40.02 11.56 -31.54
CA ALA A 534 -39.66 11.69 -32.96
C ALA A 534 -40.88 11.49 -33.88
N TYR A 535 -41.73 10.50 -33.60
CA TYR A 535 -42.98 10.26 -34.34
C TYR A 535 -43.96 11.44 -34.27
N LEU A 536 -44.14 12.04 -33.09
CA LEU A 536 -44.99 13.23 -32.91
C LEU A 536 -44.44 14.44 -33.67
N GLY A 537 -43.11 14.56 -33.77
CA GLY A 537 -42.46 15.60 -34.55
C GLY A 537 -42.68 15.43 -36.07
N ASP A 538 -42.73 14.20 -36.58
CA ASP A 538 -42.99 13.96 -38.01
C ASP A 538 -44.45 14.23 -38.39
N ASN A 539 -45.39 13.94 -37.50
CA ASN A 539 -46.83 14.23 -37.66
C ASN A 539 -47.27 15.56 -37.08
N PHE A 540 -46.32 16.47 -36.87
CA PHE A 540 -46.49 17.66 -36.06
C PHE A 540 -47.70 18.56 -36.41
N GLU A 541 -48.48 18.90 -35.37
CA GLU A 541 -49.45 20.01 -35.40
C GLU A 541 -49.01 21.17 -34.48
N PRO A 542 -49.26 22.44 -34.86
CA PRO A 542 -48.85 23.61 -34.08
C PRO A 542 -49.34 23.67 -32.63
N THR A 543 -50.45 23.00 -32.31
CA THR A 543 -51.06 22.97 -30.98
C THR A 543 -50.30 22.07 -30.00
N TRP A 544 -49.41 21.20 -30.49
CA TRP A 544 -48.77 20.15 -29.68
C TRP A 544 -47.45 20.57 -29.02
N PHE A 545 -46.95 21.79 -29.25
CA PHE A 545 -45.69 22.26 -28.64
C PHE A 545 -45.63 22.08 -27.12
N PRO A 546 -46.65 22.48 -26.32
CA PRO A 546 -46.59 22.32 -24.87
C PRO A 546 -46.58 20.86 -24.43
N ALA A 547 -47.28 19.99 -25.15
CA ALA A 547 -47.33 18.57 -24.85
C ALA A 547 -45.97 17.91 -25.10
N ILE A 548 -45.32 18.21 -26.23
CA ILE A 548 -43.99 17.66 -26.58
C ILE A 548 -42.92 18.18 -25.61
N GLU A 549 -42.98 19.45 -25.23
CA GLU A 549 -42.07 20.03 -24.24
C GLU A 549 -42.17 19.30 -22.89
N ASN A 550 -43.40 19.08 -22.40
CA ASN A 550 -43.62 18.32 -21.16
C ASN A 550 -43.18 16.86 -21.28
N LEU A 551 -43.36 16.21 -22.44
CA LEU A 551 -42.83 14.86 -22.68
C LEU A 551 -41.30 14.83 -22.62
N ILE A 552 -40.60 15.77 -23.26
CA ILE A 552 -39.14 15.90 -23.17
C ILE A 552 -38.70 16.13 -21.71
N ARG A 553 -39.47 16.90 -20.94
CA ARG A 553 -39.21 17.12 -19.52
C ARG A 553 -39.40 15.86 -18.67
N HIS A 554 -40.39 15.04 -18.97
CA HIS A 554 -40.53 13.73 -18.34
C HIS A 554 -39.35 12.81 -18.70
N VAL A 555 -38.85 12.85 -19.94
CA VAL A 555 -37.62 12.12 -20.34
C VAL A 555 -36.41 12.62 -19.56
N HIS A 556 -36.27 13.94 -19.37
CA HIS A 556 -35.18 14.52 -18.57
C HIS A 556 -35.20 14.02 -17.13
N SER A 557 -36.37 14.02 -16.51
CA SER A 557 -36.58 13.50 -15.14
C SER A 557 -36.28 12.00 -15.05
N LEU A 558 -36.66 11.20 -16.05
CA LEU A 558 -36.30 9.77 -16.12
C LEU A 558 -34.81 9.54 -16.37
N ALA A 559 -34.16 10.42 -17.13
CA ALA A 559 -32.71 10.36 -17.36
C ALA A 559 -31.89 10.67 -16.11
N LYS A 560 -32.41 11.50 -15.18
CA LYS A 560 -31.74 11.84 -13.92
C LYS A 560 -31.78 10.76 -12.84
N THR A 561 -32.81 9.92 -12.83
CA THR A 561 -33.09 8.99 -11.72
C THR A 561 -32.29 7.70 -11.83
N PHE A 562 -32.60 6.85 -12.83
CA PHE A 562 -31.91 5.56 -13.00
C PHE A 562 -31.63 5.19 -14.47
N PHE A 563 -32.20 5.93 -15.43
CA PHE A 563 -32.24 5.50 -16.84
C PHE A 563 -31.33 6.33 -17.76
N ALA A 564 -30.33 7.01 -17.21
CA ALA A 564 -29.36 7.82 -17.98
C ALA A 564 -28.73 7.01 -19.14
N ILE A 565 -28.42 5.73 -18.89
CA ILE A 565 -27.80 4.82 -19.85
C ILE A 565 -28.80 4.44 -20.95
N GLU A 566 -30.02 4.06 -20.61
CA GLU A 566 -31.03 3.63 -21.58
C GLU A 566 -31.49 4.79 -22.47
N VAL A 567 -31.69 5.97 -21.89
CA VAL A 567 -31.96 7.21 -22.64
C VAL A 567 -30.79 7.54 -23.58
N SER A 568 -29.54 7.37 -23.14
CA SER A 568 -28.36 7.58 -23.97
C SER A 568 -28.30 6.59 -25.15
N LYS A 569 -28.56 5.31 -24.91
CA LYS A 569 -28.61 4.27 -25.96
C LYS A 569 -29.69 4.59 -26.99
N ALA A 570 -30.89 4.96 -26.56
CA ALA A 570 -31.99 5.34 -27.45
C ALA A 570 -31.65 6.56 -28.33
N TYR A 571 -31.08 7.62 -27.73
CA TYR A 571 -30.64 8.78 -28.51
C TYR A 571 -29.55 8.41 -29.52
N ARG A 572 -28.58 7.56 -29.12
CA ARG A 572 -27.53 7.10 -30.03
C ARG A 572 -28.09 6.29 -31.19
N ALA A 573 -28.98 5.34 -30.93
CA ALA A 573 -29.62 4.54 -31.96
C ALA A 573 -30.34 5.42 -32.99
N ARG A 574 -31.05 6.46 -32.53
CA ARG A 574 -31.69 7.45 -33.42
C ARG A 574 -30.69 8.28 -34.22
N LEU A 575 -29.60 8.75 -33.61
CA LEU A 575 -28.56 9.50 -34.32
C LEU A 575 -27.83 8.63 -35.36
N GLU A 576 -27.63 7.35 -35.06
CA GLU A 576 -27.07 6.37 -36.01
C GLU A 576 -28.03 6.13 -37.18
N GLN A 577 -29.34 5.97 -36.91
CA GLN A 577 -30.36 5.89 -37.96
C GLN A 577 -30.35 7.12 -38.87
N ILE A 578 -30.29 8.33 -38.31
CA ILE A 578 -30.20 9.59 -39.08
C ILE A 578 -28.94 9.59 -39.96
N LYS A 579 -27.80 9.13 -39.42
CA LYS A 579 -26.52 9.09 -40.12
C LYS A 579 -26.55 8.15 -41.32
N GLU A 580 -27.16 6.99 -41.19
CA GLU A 580 -27.20 5.92 -42.21
C GLU A 580 -28.28 6.17 -43.26
N GLU A 581 -29.52 6.44 -42.84
CA GLU A 581 -30.66 6.52 -43.76
C GLU A 581 -30.77 7.90 -44.42
N ARG A 582 -30.65 8.98 -43.64
CA ARG A 582 -31.04 10.33 -44.09
C ARG A 582 -30.15 11.48 -43.58
N PRO A 583 -28.84 11.44 -43.87
CA PRO A 583 -27.90 12.39 -43.29
C PRO A 583 -28.09 13.87 -43.66
N LEU A 584 -28.77 14.17 -44.78
CA LEU A 584 -29.01 15.54 -45.28
C LEU A 584 -30.51 15.88 -45.39
N ALA A 585 -31.38 14.95 -45.03
CA ALA A 585 -32.83 15.07 -45.14
C ALA A 585 -33.48 14.94 -43.77
N LEU A 586 -33.09 15.82 -42.85
CA LEU A 586 -33.64 15.88 -41.51
C LEU A 586 -35.12 16.27 -41.54
N THR A 587 -35.93 15.56 -40.76
CA THR A 587 -37.35 15.91 -40.56
C THR A 587 -37.55 16.72 -39.30
N VAL A 588 -38.79 17.15 -39.05
CA VAL A 588 -39.15 17.88 -37.84
C VAL A 588 -38.94 17.02 -36.58
N GLY A 589 -39.18 15.70 -36.64
CA GLY A 589 -38.84 14.77 -35.56
C GLY A 589 -37.37 14.81 -35.15
N ASP A 590 -36.46 14.83 -36.14
CA ASP A 590 -35.01 14.92 -35.86
C ASP A 590 -34.63 16.24 -35.21
N LEU A 591 -35.26 17.35 -35.64
CA LEU A 591 -35.03 18.66 -35.04
C LEU A 591 -35.46 18.70 -33.57
N MET A 592 -36.62 18.11 -33.27
CA MET A 592 -37.11 17.98 -31.91
C MET A 592 -36.21 17.09 -31.05
N LEU A 593 -35.71 15.99 -31.62
CA LEU A 593 -34.77 15.10 -30.96
C LEU A 593 -33.45 15.82 -30.62
N LEU A 594 -32.89 16.57 -31.58
CA LEU A 594 -31.66 17.34 -31.35
C LEU A 594 -31.87 18.45 -30.31
N THR A 595 -33.06 19.05 -30.22
CA THR A 595 -33.37 19.94 -29.09
C THR A 595 -33.47 19.20 -27.77
N ALA A 596 -34.13 18.04 -27.74
CA ALA A 596 -34.27 17.24 -26.53
C ALA A 596 -32.89 16.88 -25.95
N ILE A 597 -31.96 16.42 -26.81
CA ILE A 597 -30.58 16.12 -26.41
C ILE A 597 -29.87 17.36 -25.82
N GLY A 598 -30.07 18.53 -26.44
CA GLY A 598 -29.43 19.78 -26.00
C GLY A 598 -29.99 20.33 -24.68
N THR A 599 -31.19 19.92 -24.29
CA THR A 599 -31.82 20.26 -23.02
C THR A 599 -31.60 19.22 -21.93
N THR A 600 -31.51 17.93 -22.29
CA THR A 600 -31.33 16.85 -21.31
C THR A 600 -29.89 16.74 -20.84
N TYR A 601 -28.93 16.89 -21.77
CA TYR A 601 -27.51 16.69 -21.49
C TYR A 601 -26.70 18.00 -21.50
N PRO A 602 -25.59 18.05 -20.74
CA PRO A 602 -24.70 19.20 -20.72
C PRO A 602 -23.95 19.36 -22.05
N THR A 603 -24.05 20.55 -22.65
CA THR A 603 -23.40 20.89 -23.93
C THR A 603 -22.03 21.56 -23.79
N SER A 604 -21.58 21.78 -22.54
CA SER A 604 -20.31 22.41 -22.21
C SER A 604 -19.09 21.47 -22.30
N ASP A 605 -19.33 20.17 -22.22
CA ASP A 605 -18.29 19.17 -21.94
C ASP A 605 -17.28 19.07 -23.07
N HIS A 606 -16.06 18.60 -22.76
CA HIS A 606 -15.02 18.40 -23.76
C HIS A 606 -15.42 17.34 -24.79
N PHE A 607 -15.88 16.20 -24.29
CA PHE A 607 -16.38 15.07 -25.08
C PHE A 607 -17.59 14.48 -24.36
N HIS A 608 -18.66 14.18 -25.09
CA HIS A 608 -19.87 13.57 -24.55
C HIS A 608 -20.44 12.57 -25.55
N GLN A 609 -20.85 11.38 -25.06
CA GLN A 609 -21.21 10.25 -25.93
C GLN A 609 -22.45 10.48 -26.80
N VAL A 610 -23.43 11.27 -26.33
CA VAL A 610 -24.65 11.62 -27.08
C VAL A 610 -24.58 13.01 -27.73
N VAL A 611 -24.22 14.04 -26.97
CA VAL A 611 -24.18 15.45 -27.42
C VAL A 611 -23.16 15.68 -28.54
N THR A 612 -21.97 15.08 -28.48
CA THR A 612 -20.95 15.29 -29.53
C THR A 612 -21.42 14.71 -30.88
N PRO A 613 -21.97 13.49 -30.97
CA PRO A 613 -22.62 13.01 -32.20
C PRO A 613 -23.83 13.84 -32.67
N ALA A 614 -24.65 14.36 -31.75
CA ALA A 614 -25.75 15.27 -32.09
C ALA A 614 -25.21 16.55 -32.75
N MET A 615 -24.20 17.18 -32.14
CA MET A 615 -23.53 18.34 -32.71
C MET A 615 -22.89 18.04 -34.07
N LEU A 616 -22.29 16.87 -34.24
CA LEU A 616 -21.74 16.43 -35.52
C LEU A 616 -22.82 16.29 -36.61
N SER A 617 -24.01 15.82 -36.24
CA SER A 617 -25.15 15.73 -37.15
C SER A 617 -25.64 17.12 -37.58
N ILE A 618 -25.67 18.08 -36.64
CA ILE A 618 -25.97 19.49 -36.90
C ILE A 618 -24.94 20.10 -37.87
N THR A 619 -23.65 19.94 -37.60
CA THR A 619 -22.58 20.53 -38.45
C THR A 619 -22.50 19.85 -39.80
N ARG A 620 -22.74 18.53 -39.89
CA ARG A 620 -22.84 17.81 -41.16
C ARG A 620 -23.90 18.41 -42.06
N TYR A 621 -25.11 18.65 -41.53
CA TYR A 621 -26.19 19.29 -42.30
C TYR A 621 -25.81 20.72 -42.72
N LEU A 622 -25.31 21.55 -41.80
CA LEU A 622 -24.96 22.95 -42.07
C LEU A 622 -23.82 23.10 -43.08
N GLY A 623 -22.85 22.18 -43.08
CA GLY A 623 -21.67 22.23 -43.93
C GLY A 623 -21.86 21.59 -45.31
N GLN A 624 -22.62 20.49 -45.39
CA GLN A 624 -22.72 19.68 -46.62
C GLN A 624 -23.98 19.98 -47.44
N LYS A 625 -25.10 20.34 -46.80
CA LYS A 625 -26.36 20.53 -47.54
C LYS A 625 -26.36 21.84 -48.29
N ILE A 626 -26.47 21.75 -49.62
CA ILE A 626 -26.71 22.93 -50.47
C ILE A 626 -28.23 23.20 -50.47
N PRO A 627 -28.70 24.32 -49.89
CA PRO A 627 -30.14 24.57 -49.74
C PRO A 627 -30.80 24.87 -51.09
N GLN A 628 -31.74 24.01 -51.49
CA GLN A 628 -32.49 24.13 -52.74
C GLN A 628 -33.90 24.69 -52.55
N THR A 629 -34.47 24.51 -51.36
CA THR A 629 -35.85 24.91 -51.04
C THR A 629 -35.88 25.86 -49.84
N LEU A 630 -36.95 26.66 -49.71
CA LEU A 630 -37.11 27.55 -48.55
C LEU A 630 -37.16 26.78 -47.22
N ALA A 631 -37.66 25.54 -47.24
CA ALA A 631 -37.63 24.66 -46.07
C ALA A 631 -36.20 24.32 -45.64
N ASP A 632 -35.27 24.07 -46.59
CA ASP A 632 -33.87 23.81 -46.26
C ASP A 632 -33.20 24.99 -45.56
N TYR A 633 -33.54 26.22 -46.00
CA TYR A 633 -33.08 27.45 -45.36
C TYR A 633 -33.67 27.61 -43.95
N SER A 634 -34.94 27.28 -43.75
CA SER A 634 -35.58 27.31 -42.44
C SER A 634 -35.00 26.27 -41.48
N ILE A 635 -34.79 25.02 -41.92
CA ILE A 635 -34.15 23.96 -41.13
C ILE A 635 -32.73 24.37 -40.75
N GLY A 636 -31.94 24.88 -41.72
CA GLY A 636 -30.58 25.32 -41.41
C GLY A 636 -30.56 26.56 -40.50
N ALA A 637 -31.54 27.47 -40.60
CA ALA A 637 -31.66 28.58 -39.65
C ALA A 637 -31.98 28.08 -38.22
N TYR A 638 -32.82 27.06 -38.10
CA TYR A 638 -33.11 26.39 -36.82
C TYR A 638 -31.86 25.70 -36.24
N LEU A 639 -31.17 24.91 -37.05
CA LEU A 639 -29.92 24.23 -36.66
C LEU A 639 -28.81 25.22 -36.30
N SER A 640 -28.76 26.37 -36.96
CA SER A 640 -27.84 27.46 -36.59
C SER A 640 -28.14 28.04 -35.21
N ILE A 641 -29.42 28.19 -34.85
CA ILE A 641 -29.82 28.60 -33.49
C ILE A 641 -29.43 27.51 -32.49
N LEU A 642 -29.71 26.25 -32.83
CA LEU A 642 -29.41 25.11 -31.95
C LEU A 642 -27.91 24.95 -31.72
N ALA A 643 -27.09 25.06 -32.76
CA ALA A 643 -25.63 25.06 -32.67
C ALA A 643 -25.12 26.17 -31.74
N LEU A 644 -25.70 27.36 -31.79
CA LEU A 644 -25.35 28.43 -30.85
C LEU A 644 -25.80 28.15 -29.41
N GLN A 645 -26.97 27.52 -29.21
CA GLN A 645 -27.43 27.12 -27.88
C GLN A 645 -26.49 26.10 -27.25
N TYR A 646 -26.09 25.07 -28.01
CA TYR A 646 -25.08 24.08 -27.59
C TYR A 646 -23.75 24.77 -27.23
N GLN A 647 -23.44 25.88 -27.90
CA GLN A 647 -22.16 26.54 -27.78
C GLN A 647 -22.13 27.72 -26.79
N SER A 648 -23.28 28.06 -26.19
CA SER A 648 -23.48 29.24 -25.34
C SER A 648 -22.49 29.34 -24.18
N PHE A 649 -22.29 28.23 -23.45
CA PHE A 649 -21.35 28.16 -22.33
C PHE A 649 -19.93 27.79 -22.77
N SER A 650 -19.78 26.79 -23.66
CA SER A 650 -18.46 26.26 -24.04
C SER A 650 -17.66 27.17 -24.99
N LYS A 651 -18.30 28.16 -25.65
CA LYS A 651 -17.70 29.17 -26.54
C LYS A 651 -16.70 28.70 -27.61
N ARG A 652 -16.70 27.41 -27.97
CA ARG A 652 -16.01 26.82 -29.12
C ARG A 652 -16.57 27.39 -30.42
N TYR A 653 -15.77 27.33 -31.47
CA TYR A 653 -16.09 27.91 -32.76
C TYR A 653 -16.69 26.86 -33.70
N VAL A 654 -17.77 27.22 -34.41
CA VAL A 654 -18.43 26.37 -35.39
C VAL A 654 -18.29 27.01 -36.79
N PRO A 655 -17.38 26.51 -37.64
CA PRO A 655 -17.12 27.12 -38.95
C PRO A 655 -18.27 26.94 -39.94
N GLU A 656 -18.94 25.77 -39.93
CA GLU A 656 -20.06 25.44 -40.83
C GLU A 656 -21.23 26.40 -40.62
N PHE A 657 -21.48 26.78 -39.36
CA PHE A 657 -22.49 27.77 -38.98
C PHE A 657 -22.25 29.12 -39.68
N ILE A 658 -21.02 29.64 -39.65
CA ILE A 658 -20.71 30.93 -40.31
C ILE A 658 -20.89 30.79 -41.82
N ASN A 659 -20.38 29.72 -42.41
CA ASN A 659 -20.49 29.48 -43.85
C ASN A 659 -21.96 29.41 -44.30
N PHE A 660 -22.79 28.67 -43.56
CA PHE A 660 -24.23 28.58 -43.82
C PHE A 660 -24.91 29.94 -43.69
N CYS A 661 -24.70 30.66 -42.58
CA CYS A 661 -25.32 31.97 -42.35
C CYS A 661 -24.93 33.00 -43.43
N LEU A 662 -23.68 33.00 -43.91
CA LEU A 662 -23.26 33.93 -44.96
C LEU A 662 -23.76 33.52 -46.35
N ASN A 663 -23.75 32.22 -46.65
CA ASN A 663 -24.27 31.69 -47.91
C ASN A 663 -25.78 31.96 -48.03
N THR A 664 -26.55 31.70 -46.98
CA THR A 664 -27.99 31.99 -46.92
C THR A 664 -28.30 33.47 -47.16
N LEU A 665 -27.61 34.39 -46.49
CA LEU A 665 -27.78 35.84 -46.73
C LEU A 665 -27.45 36.25 -48.17
N CYS A 666 -26.39 35.69 -48.76
CA CYS A 666 -25.99 35.97 -50.15
C CYS A 666 -26.96 35.36 -51.20
N SER A 667 -27.52 34.19 -50.88
CA SER A 667 -28.50 33.50 -51.72
C SER A 667 -29.87 34.20 -51.74
N LEU A 668 -30.30 34.75 -50.60
CA LEU A 668 -31.58 35.46 -50.46
C LEU A 668 -31.52 36.93 -50.91
N ALA A 669 -30.31 37.51 -51.04
CA ALA A 669 -30.10 38.85 -51.55
C ALA A 669 -30.78 39.05 -52.93
N ALA A 670 -31.41 40.22 -53.12
CA ALA A 670 -32.12 40.54 -54.36
C ALA A 670 -31.15 40.59 -55.57
N GLU A 671 -29.98 41.20 -55.39
CA GLU A 671 -28.88 41.19 -56.35
C GLU A 671 -27.73 40.29 -55.90
N LYS A 672 -27.19 39.52 -56.86
CA LYS A 672 -25.99 38.72 -56.66
C LYS A 672 -24.80 39.63 -56.32
N PRO A 673 -23.94 39.25 -55.34
CA PRO A 673 -22.72 39.99 -55.08
C PRO A 673 -21.81 40.01 -56.31
N LYS A 674 -21.32 41.20 -56.67
CA LYS A 674 -20.45 41.41 -57.84
C LYS A 674 -18.99 40.99 -57.57
N GLU A 675 -18.57 41.09 -56.31
CA GLU A 675 -17.24 40.75 -55.83
C GLU A 675 -17.30 39.58 -54.83
N LYS A 676 -16.16 38.92 -54.60
CA LYS A 676 -16.05 37.89 -53.55
C LYS A 676 -16.07 38.55 -52.17
N LEU A 677 -17.16 38.34 -51.43
CA LEU A 677 -17.38 38.95 -50.10
C LEU A 677 -16.60 38.25 -48.96
N GLY A 678 -16.08 37.05 -49.19
CA GLY A 678 -15.32 36.26 -48.21
C GLY A 678 -14.77 34.95 -48.78
N LEU A 679 -14.23 34.10 -47.91
CA LEU A 679 -13.65 32.79 -48.23
C LEU A 679 -14.64 31.62 -48.03
N PHE A 680 -15.92 31.90 -47.78
CA PHE A 680 -16.96 30.89 -47.62
C PHE A 680 -17.52 30.44 -49.00
N PRO A 681 -18.02 29.21 -49.12
CA PRO A 681 -18.62 28.73 -50.36
C PRO A 681 -19.92 29.49 -50.65
N VAL A 682 -19.94 30.21 -51.77
CA VAL A 682 -21.16 30.88 -52.28
C VAL A 682 -21.83 29.97 -53.28
N HIS A 683 -23.02 29.48 -52.95
CA HIS A 683 -23.81 28.65 -53.84
C HIS A 683 -24.82 29.49 -54.63
N GLU A 684 -25.09 29.11 -55.87
CA GLU A 684 -26.18 29.71 -56.65
C GLU A 684 -27.53 29.15 -56.17
N PRO A 685 -28.48 30.01 -55.78
CA PRO A 685 -29.80 29.56 -55.41
C PRO A 685 -30.59 29.07 -56.62
N ALA A 686 -31.48 28.10 -56.42
CA ALA A 686 -32.47 27.71 -57.43
C ALA A 686 -33.37 28.90 -57.82
N ALA A 687 -33.95 28.82 -59.01
CA ALA A 687 -34.77 29.89 -59.59
C ALA A 687 -35.94 30.27 -58.64
N GLY A 688 -36.08 31.57 -58.36
CA GLY A 688 -37.19 32.09 -57.55
C GLY A 688 -36.92 32.26 -56.05
N ILE A 689 -35.74 31.87 -55.53
CA ILE A 689 -35.42 31.98 -54.08
C ILE A 689 -35.04 33.41 -53.67
N ARG A 690 -34.43 34.21 -54.55
CA ARG A 690 -34.07 35.61 -54.26
C ARG A 690 -35.30 36.43 -53.88
N VAL A 691 -35.12 37.40 -52.98
CA VAL A 691 -36.18 38.31 -52.57
C VAL A 691 -36.50 39.31 -53.69
N LYS A 692 -37.78 39.45 -54.03
CA LYS A 692 -38.31 40.46 -54.96
C LYS A 692 -39.62 41.02 -54.42
N GLY A 693 -39.80 42.34 -54.46
CA GLY A 693 -41.06 43.01 -54.14
C GLY A 693 -41.52 42.95 -52.68
N ALA A 694 -40.61 42.70 -51.73
CA ALA A 694 -40.97 42.44 -50.33
C ALA A 694 -41.01 43.70 -49.43
N SER A 695 -40.93 44.91 -49.99
CA SER A 695 -40.85 46.16 -49.21
C SER A 695 -42.05 46.44 -48.30
N LYS A 696 -43.23 45.93 -48.67
CA LYS A 696 -44.50 46.08 -47.91
C LYS A 696 -44.78 44.92 -46.94
N VAL A 697 -43.92 43.90 -46.91
CA VAL A 697 -44.11 42.70 -46.09
C VAL A 697 -43.71 42.99 -44.64
N THR A 698 -44.53 42.57 -43.69
CA THR A 698 -44.20 42.68 -42.26
C THR A 698 -43.20 41.62 -41.85
N VAL A 699 -42.24 41.98 -41.00
CA VAL A 699 -41.25 41.03 -40.47
C VAL A 699 -41.96 40.13 -39.45
N ARG A 700 -42.02 38.82 -39.71
CA ARG A 700 -42.56 37.80 -38.80
C ARG A 700 -41.46 36.89 -38.26
N LYS A 701 -41.78 36.13 -37.20
CA LYS A 701 -40.93 35.01 -36.71
C LYS A 701 -41.14 33.76 -37.58
N LEU A 702 -40.12 32.90 -37.65
CA LEU A 702 -40.23 31.57 -38.26
C LEU A 702 -41.10 30.67 -37.39
N ASN A 703 -41.83 29.75 -38.03
CA ASN A 703 -42.59 28.70 -37.37
C ASN A 703 -42.05 27.32 -37.78
N CYS A 704 -42.46 26.25 -37.07
CA CYS A 704 -42.04 24.89 -37.41
C CYS A 704 -42.56 24.44 -38.79
N GLY A 705 -43.76 24.89 -39.18
CA GLY A 705 -44.33 24.61 -40.51
C GLY A 705 -43.53 25.18 -41.69
N ASP A 706 -42.62 26.13 -41.46
CA ASP A 706 -41.67 26.63 -42.46
C ASP A 706 -40.58 25.60 -42.79
N CYS A 707 -40.38 24.57 -41.94
CA CYS A 707 -39.39 23.50 -42.13
C CYS A 707 -39.94 22.32 -42.96
N GLN A 708 -41.25 22.28 -43.20
CA GLN A 708 -41.89 21.27 -44.05
C GLN A 708 -42.06 21.81 -45.47
N GLN A 709 -41.89 20.93 -46.46
CA GLN A 709 -42.26 21.29 -47.83
C GLN A 709 -43.79 21.49 -47.90
N PRO A 710 -44.27 22.58 -48.52
CA PRO A 710 -45.69 22.82 -48.60
C PRO A 710 -46.37 21.75 -49.47
N LYS A 711 -47.42 21.11 -48.93
CA LYS A 711 -48.23 20.10 -49.64
C LYS A 711 -49.06 20.71 -50.79
N SER A 712 -49.19 22.04 -50.85
CA SER A 712 -49.90 22.81 -51.88
C SER A 712 -49.09 24.02 -52.35
N THR A 713 -49.36 24.54 -53.55
CA THR A 713 -48.72 25.77 -54.05
C THR A 713 -49.04 26.97 -53.15
N ARG A 714 -48.03 27.54 -52.48
CA ARG A 714 -48.15 28.74 -51.64
C ARG A 714 -48.34 30.01 -52.48
N PHE A 715 -48.95 31.02 -51.87
CA PHE A 715 -49.00 32.36 -52.46
C PHE A 715 -47.61 33.01 -52.43
N ALA A 716 -47.24 33.72 -53.49
CA ALA A 716 -45.94 34.42 -53.59
C ALA A 716 -45.69 35.44 -52.45
N SER A 717 -46.76 35.92 -51.79
CA SER A 717 -46.69 36.78 -50.60
C SER A 717 -46.14 36.03 -49.38
N GLU A 718 -46.54 34.77 -49.17
CA GLU A 718 -46.07 33.94 -48.05
C GLU A 718 -44.60 33.55 -48.20
N ASP A 719 -44.17 33.21 -49.43
CA ASP A 719 -42.77 32.95 -49.72
C ASP A 719 -41.90 34.18 -49.48
N SER A 720 -42.40 35.37 -49.84
CA SER A 720 -41.72 36.64 -49.56
C SER A 720 -41.62 36.90 -48.06
N ALA A 721 -42.67 36.59 -47.29
CA ALA A 721 -42.66 36.69 -45.83
C ALA A 721 -41.70 35.68 -45.18
N GLN A 722 -41.64 34.44 -45.65
CA GLN A 722 -40.70 33.43 -45.15
C GLN A 722 -39.25 33.84 -45.43
N LYS A 723 -38.93 34.33 -46.63
CA LYS A 723 -37.58 34.83 -46.96
C LYS A 723 -37.16 36.00 -46.07
N VAL A 724 -38.07 36.97 -45.84
CA VAL A 724 -37.83 38.10 -44.93
C VAL A 724 -37.61 37.62 -43.50
N ALA A 725 -38.40 36.64 -43.03
CA ALA A 725 -38.24 36.04 -41.71
C ALA A 725 -36.88 35.33 -41.57
N ILE A 726 -36.46 34.55 -42.57
CA ILE A 726 -35.15 33.88 -42.57
C ILE A 726 -34.02 34.91 -42.46
N ILE A 727 -34.02 35.96 -43.30
CA ILE A 727 -32.99 37.01 -43.24
C ILE A 727 -32.97 37.68 -41.86
N SER A 728 -34.14 38.01 -41.29
CA SER A 728 -34.23 38.61 -39.96
C SER A 728 -33.66 37.69 -38.88
N THR A 729 -34.01 36.39 -38.91
CA THR A 729 -33.51 35.42 -37.93
C THR A 729 -32.00 35.21 -38.04
N ILE A 730 -31.47 35.03 -39.25
CA ILE A 730 -30.03 34.82 -39.47
C ILE A 730 -29.23 36.07 -39.08
N THR A 731 -29.80 37.26 -39.28
CA THR A 731 -29.19 38.52 -38.82
C THR A 731 -29.09 38.55 -37.28
N SER A 732 -30.15 38.18 -36.56
CA SER A 732 -30.13 38.09 -35.09
C SER A 732 -29.18 37.00 -34.58
N VAL A 733 -29.13 35.86 -35.28
CA VAL A 733 -28.24 34.74 -34.99
C VAL A 733 -26.76 35.13 -35.20
N LEU A 734 -26.43 35.87 -36.26
CA LEU A 734 -25.08 36.41 -36.45
C LEU A 734 -24.70 37.44 -35.38
N ARG A 735 -25.65 38.26 -34.93
CA ARG A 735 -25.42 39.19 -33.83
C ARG A 735 -25.07 38.46 -32.53
N THR A 736 -25.88 37.50 -32.13
CA THR A 736 -25.64 36.69 -30.92
C THR A 736 -24.35 35.86 -31.02
N ALA A 737 -24.04 35.31 -32.19
CA ALA A 737 -22.75 34.65 -32.45
C ALA A 737 -21.57 35.61 -32.27
N SER A 738 -21.68 36.85 -32.75
CA SER A 738 -20.61 37.86 -32.61
C SER A 738 -20.35 38.24 -31.15
N GLU A 739 -21.39 38.31 -30.34
CA GLU A 739 -21.29 38.58 -28.90
C GLU A 739 -20.68 37.37 -28.15
N THR A 740 -21.04 36.15 -28.54
CA THR A 740 -20.53 34.91 -27.94
C THR A 740 -19.03 34.67 -28.24
N TRP A 741 -18.61 34.91 -29.48
CA TRP A 741 -17.26 34.60 -29.97
C TRP A 741 -16.28 35.77 -29.98
N CYS A 742 -16.67 36.94 -29.43
CA CYS A 742 -15.83 38.14 -29.40
C CYS A 742 -14.45 37.94 -28.74
N LYS A 743 -14.29 36.92 -27.91
CA LYS A 743 -13.03 36.60 -27.20
C LYS A 743 -12.04 35.76 -28.02
N LEU A 744 -12.47 35.15 -29.13
CA LEU A 744 -11.61 34.27 -29.93
C LEU A 744 -10.58 35.09 -30.73
N PRO A 745 -9.31 34.64 -30.83
CA PRO A 745 -8.25 35.42 -31.46
C PRO A 745 -8.42 35.61 -32.97
N ALA A 746 -9.14 34.70 -33.65
CA ALA A 746 -9.48 34.77 -35.07
C ALA A 746 -10.83 35.46 -35.35
N PHE A 747 -11.37 36.23 -34.39
CA PHE A 747 -12.64 36.94 -34.55
C PHE A 747 -12.64 37.90 -35.75
N TYR A 748 -11.52 38.57 -36.01
CA TYR A 748 -11.41 39.52 -37.12
C TYR A 748 -11.58 38.81 -38.47
N GLU A 749 -10.84 37.74 -38.71
CA GLU A 749 -10.89 36.97 -39.96
C GLU A 749 -12.27 36.36 -40.22
N THR A 750 -12.96 35.95 -39.14
CA THR A 750 -14.25 35.24 -39.22
C THR A 750 -15.44 36.17 -39.43
N PHE A 751 -15.49 37.33 -38.75
CA PHE A 751 -16.61 38.27 -38.84
C PHE A 751 -16.41 39.42 -39.84
N GLN A 752 -15.19 39.62 -40.37
CA GLN A 752 -14.98 40.57 -41.46
C GLN A 752 -15.81 40.23 -42.72
N PRO A 753 -15.90 38.96 -43.18
CA PRO A 753 -16.85 38.57 -44.23
C PRO A 753 -18.32 38.86 -43.87
N ALA A 754 -18.72 38.63 -42.61
CA ALA A 754 -20.07 38.91 -42.15
C ALA A 754 -20.42 40.40 -42.26
N GLN A 755 -19.51 41.29 -41.87
CA GLN A 755 -19.66 42.74 -42.03
C GLN A 755 -19.87 43.11 -43.52
N ARG A 756 -19.07 42.55 -44.43
CA ARG A 756 -19.18 42.83 -45.88
C ARG A 756 -20.51 42.33 -46.47
N VAL A 757 -20.98 41.15 -46.06
CA VAL A 757 -22.28 40.59 -46.50
C VAL A 757 -23.44 41.44 -46.01
N LEU A 758 -23.44 41.87 -44.74
CA LEU A 758 -24.47 42.75 -44.22
C LEU A 758 -24.46 44.12 -44.92
N GLN A 759 -23.28 44.67 -45.21
CA GLN A 759 -23.16 45.90 -46.00
C GLN A 759 -23.74 45.74 -47.42
N HIS A 760 -23.47 44.61 -48.09
CA HIS A 760 -24.05 44.29 -49.40
C HIS A 760 -25.58 44.29 -49.37
N LEU A 761 -26.20 43.71 -48.34
CA LEU A 761 -27.66 43.71 -48.17
C LEU A 761 -28.25 45.12 -47.93
N THR A 762 -27.45 46.04 -47.37
CA THR A 762 -27.87 47.44 -47.15
C THR A 762 -27.61 48.39 -48.32
N THR A 763 -27.06 47.90 -49.44
CA THR A 763 -26.90 48.70 -50.66
C THR A 763 -28.25 49.16 -51.23
N LYS A 764 -28.25 50.25 -52.00
CA LYS A 764 -29.49 50.89 -52.50
C LYS A 764 -30.40 49.92 -53.28
N SER A 765 -29.84 49.04 -54.10
CA SER A 765 -30.60 48.07 -54.90
C SER A 765 -31.28 46.99 -54.05
N ASN A 766 -30.55 46.42 -53.10
CA ASN A 766 -31.07 45.41 -52.18
C ASN A 766 -32.05 46.02 -51.16
N ALA A 767 -31.73 47.18 -50.58
CA ALA A 767 -32.56 47.85 -49.59
C ALA A 767 -33.93 48.27 -50.13
N ALA A 768 -34.04 48.57 -51.43
CA ALA A 768 -35.32 48.89 -52.07
C ALA A 768 -36.31 47.71 -52.10
N GLN A 769 -35.79 46.47 -52.07
CA GLN A 769 -36.59 45.24 -52.12
C GLN A 769 -36.96 44.71 -50.72
N LEU A 770 -36.37 45.25 -49.66
CA LEU A 770 -36.51 44.79 -48.28
C LEU A 770 -37.40 45.73 -47.44
N PRO A 771 -38.09 45.24 -46.40
CA PRO A 771 -38.82 46.08 -45.46
C PRO A 771 -37.90 47.04 -44.69
N ALA A 772 -38.38 48.25 -44.38
CA ALA A 772 -37.61 49.26 -43.64
C ALA A 772 -37.15 48.76 -42.25
N ALA A 773 -37.98 47.96 -41.57
CA ALA A 773 -37.64 47.36 -40.27
C ALA A 773 -36.44 46.40 -40.36
N LEU A 774 -36.36 45.59 -41.42
CA LEU A 774 -35.26 44.67 -41.66
C LEU A 774 -33.97 45.42 -42.00
N VAL A 775 -34.06 46.47 -42.83
CA VAL A 775 -32.91 47.32 -43.16
C VAL A 775 -32.34 47.99 -41.91
N LYS A 776 -33.19 48.42 -40.96
CA LYS A 776 -32.75 48.94 -39.67
C LYS A 776 -31.98 47.88 -38.87
N GLN A 777 -32.55 46.67 -38.74
CA GLN A 777 -31.90 45.55 -38.04
C GLN A 777 -30.53 45.18 -38.64
N LEU A 778 -30.42 45.16 -39.97
CA LEU A 778 -29.17 44.89 -40.68
C LEU A 778 -28.11 45.96 -40.38
N LYS A 779 -28.51 47.25 -40.39
CA LYS A 779 -27.61 48.37 -40.06
C LYS A 779 -27.14 48.30 -38.60
N ASP A 780 -28.06 48.06 -37.66
CA ASP A 780 -27.73 47.94 -36.22
C ASP A 780 -26.79 46.76 -35.96
N THR A 781 -26.97 45.65 -36.67
CA THR A 781 -26.08 44.48 -36.55
C THR A 781 -24.71 44.76 -37.18
N THR A 782 -24.68 45.46 -38.32
CA THR A 782 -23.45 45.88 -38.98
C THR A 782 -22.62 46.81 -38.08
N THR A 783 -23.25 47.78 -37.41
CA THR A 783 -22.55 48.69 -36.49
C THR A 783 -22.02 47.96 -35.25
N SER A 784 -22.81 47.03 -34.69
CA SER A 784 -22.38 46.18 -33.57
C SER A 784 -21.13 45.36 -33.93
N ILE A 785 -21.17 44.63 -35.05
CA ILE A 785 -20.02 43.83 -35.53
C ILE A 785 -18.83 44.73 -35.84
N SER A 786 -19.04 45.91 -36.44
CA SER A 786 -17.95 46.87 -36.73
C SER A 786 -17.23 47.31 -35.45
N ARG A 787 -17.97 47.56 -34.36
CA ARG A 787 -17.41 47.90 -33.05
C ARG A 787 -16.59 46.74 -32.48
N LEU A 788 -17.10 45.51 -32.56
CA LEU A 788 -16.37 44.32 -32.08
C LEU A 788 -15.12 44.05 -32.90
N LEU A 789 -15.13 44.28 -34.22
CA LEU A 789 -13.96 44.14 -35.08
C LEU A 789 -12.85 45.14 -34.71
N GLN A 790 -13.21 46.39 -34.41
CA GLN A 790 -12.25 47.39 -33.91
C GLN A 790 -11.66 46.96 -32.56
N LEU A 791 -12.49 46.45 -31.64
CA LEU A 791 -12.02 45.92 -30.35
C LEU A 791 -11.08 44.74 -30.55
N ALA A 792 -11.42 43.79 -31.42
CA ALA A 792 -10.59 42.64 -31.75
C ALA A 792 -9.23 43.09 -32.29
N GLN A 793 -9.21 44.07 -33.20
CA GLN A 793 -7.98 44.62 -33.78
C GLN A 793 -7.06 45.24 -32.72
N VAL A 794 -7.61 45.96 -31.74
CA VAL A 794 -6.83 46.56 -30.64
C VAL A 794 -6.34 45.50 -29.63
N SER A 795 -7.17 44.49 -29.35
CA SER A 795 -6.85 43.42 -28.40
C SER A 795 -5.87 42.37 -28.95
N ARG A 796 -5.72 42.27 -30.27
CA ARG A 796 -4.93 41.24 -30.94
C ARG A 796 -3.46 41.28 -30.52
N ARG A 797 -2.87 40.11 -30.31
CA ARG A 797 -1.46 39.90 -29.98
C ARG A 797 -0.85 38.84 -30.90
N PRO A 798 0.47 38.88 -31.18
CA PRO A 798 1.15 37.79 -31.88
C PRO A 798 1.10 36.50 -31.05
N LEU A 799 1.17 35.33 -31.72
CA LEU A 799 1.14 34.03 -31.05
C LEU A 799 2.50 33.68 -30.47
N GLU A 800 2.52 33.31 -29.19
CA GLU A 800 3.71 32.87 -28.46
C GLU A 800 3.46 31.49 -27.82
N LEU A 801 3.05 30.51 -28.62
CA LEU A 801 2.66 29.17 -28.14
C LEU A 801 3.84 28.37 -27.56
N HIS A 802 5.06 28.64 -28.04
CA HIS A 802 6.25 27.85 -27.74
C HIS A 802 7.04 28.34 -26.52
N HIS A 803 6.35 28.80 -25.47
CA HIS A 803 6.96 29.08 -24.16
C HIS A 803 7.02 27.82 -23.30
N HIS A 804 7.83 26.85 -23.74
CA HIS A 804 8.02 25.60 -23.00
C HIS A 804 8.93 25.83 -21.78
N LYS A 805 8.49 25.36 -20.61
CA LYS A 805 9.36 25.35 -19.42
C LYS A 805 10.51 24.37 -19.69
N PRO A 806 11.78 24.77 -19.52
CA PRO A 806 12.90 23.85 -19.70
C PRO A 806 12.78 22.68 -18.74
N LEU A 807 13.09 21.48 -19.22
CA LEU A 807 13.12 20.28 -18.39
C LEU A 807 14.19 20.43 -17.30
N ALA A 808 13.90 19.90 -16.11
CA ALA A 808 14.87 19.85 -15.02
C ALA A 808 16.00 18.86 -15.34
N ILE A 809 17.15 19.03 -14.70
CA ILE A 809 18.23 18.04 -14.75
C ILE A 809 17.70 16.73 -14.14
N LYS A 810 17.95 15.60 -14.82
CA LYS A 810 17.58 14.28 -14.30
C LYS A 810 18.28 14.03 -12.96
N THR A 811 17.50 13.88 -11.90
CA THR A 811 17.98 13.54 -10.56
C THR A 811 18.22 12.03 -10.45
N TYR A 812 19.33 11.62 -9.85
CA TYR A 812 19.60 10.22 -9.53
C TYR A 812 19.50 9.99 -8.02
N VAL A 813 19.03 8.80 -7.63
CA VAL A 813 19.04 8.36 -6.23
C VAL A 813 20.44 7.85 -5.89
N PRO A 814 21.12 8.41 -4.87
CA PRO A 814 22.44 7.94 -4.47
C PRO A 814 22.34 6.52 -3.91
N LYS A 815 23.24 5.62 -4.36
CA LYS A 815 23.36 4.27 -3.81
C LYS A 815 24.28 4.27 -2.59
N PHE A 816 23.72 4.01 -1.41
CA PHE A 816 24.46 3.84 -0.16
C PHE A 816 23.72 2.84 0.74
N GLU A 817 24.40 2.35 1.77
CA GLU A 817 23.82 1.48 2.80
C GLU A 817 23.50 2.34 4.02
N ASP A 818 22.29 2.23 4.59
CA ASP A 818 21.87 3.07 5.71
C ASP A 818 22.71 2.83 6.98
N SER A 819 22.95 1.56 7.31
CA SER A 819 23.80 1.15 8.43
C SER A 819 25.20 0.77 7.94
N PHE A 820 25.95 1.74 7.43
CA PHE A 820 27.30 1.52 6.88
C PHE A 820 28.38 1.31 7.95
N ASP A 821 29.00 0.13 7.93
CA ASP A 821 30.12 -0.26 8.77
C ASP A 821 31.36 -0.58 7.92
N PRO A 822 32.49 0.13 8.07
CA PRO A 822 33.73 -0.16 7.33
C PRO A 822 34.35 -1.54 7.60
N ASN A 823 33.91 -2.22 8.66
CA ASN A 823 34.38 -3.55 9.04
C ASN A 823 33.52 -4.68 8.46
N LYS A 824 32.35 -4.35 7.88
CA LYS A 824 31.42 -5.30 7.28
C LYS A 824 31.54 -5.24 5.76
N HIS A 825 31.42 -6.39 5.11
CA HIS A 825 31.32 -6.47 3.65
C HIS A 825 29.83 -6.61 3.29
N TYR A 826 29.35 -5.72 2.42
CA TYR A 826 27.99 -5.72 1.88
C TYR A 826 28.03 -6.34 0.48
N ASP A 827 27.45 -7.52 0.34
CA ASP A 827 27.29 -8.24 -0.92
C ASP A 827 25.87 -8.83 -0.91
N PRO A 828 25.06 -8.58 -1.95
CA PRO A 828 23.71 -9.17 -2.04
C PRO A 828 23.77 -10.71 -2.08
N ASP A 829 24.82 -11.29 -2.67
CA ASP A 829 24.97 -12.73 -2.79
C ASP A 829 25.58 -13.33 -1.51
N ARG A 830 24.73 -13.89 -0.65
CA ARG A 830 25.11 -14.50 0.64
C ARG A 830 26.18 -15.59 0.48
N GLU A 831 26.08 -16.42 -0.54
CA GLU A 831 27.06 -17.49 -0.79
C GLU A 831 28.44 -16.95 -1.12
N ARG A 832 28.51 -15.89 -1.95
CA ARG A 832 29.77 -15.25 -2.32
C ARG A 832 30.40 -14.58 -1.09
N ALA A 833 29.59 -13.92 -0.27
CA ALA A 833 30.03 -13.31 0.98
C ALA A 833 30.60 -14.35 1.97
N GLU A 834 29.90 -15.46 2.20
CA GLU A 834 30.35 -16.53 3.10
C GLU A 834 31.61 -17.22 2.56
N MET A 835 31.69 -17.48 1.26
CA MET A 835 32.89 -18.04 0.63
C MET A 835 34.10 -17.11 0.75
N ALA A 836 33.92 -15.80 0.57
CA ALA A 836 34.98 -14.82 0.75
C ALA A 836 35.45 -14.74 2.22
N LYS A 837 34.50 -14.78 3.16
CA LYS A 837 34.77 -14.83 4.60
C LYS A 837 35.56 -16.08 5.00
N LEU A 838 35.11 -17.26 4.58
CA LEU A 838 35.82 -18.54 4.82
C LEU A 838 37.23 -18.52 4.23
N ARG A 839 37.41 -17.99 3.02
CA ARG A 839 38.73 -17.82 2.42
C ARG A 839 39.63 -16.90 3.24
N ALA A 840 39.10 -15.82 3.79
CA ALA A 840 39.84 -14.88 4.64
C ALA A 840 40.25 -15.52 5.98
N GLU A 841 39.32 -16.24 6.62
CA GLU A 841 39.55 -16.99 7.87
C GLU A 841 40.60 -18.08 7.67
N HIS A 842 40.42 -18.94 6.66
CA HIS A 842 41.39 -19.98 6.33
C HIS A 842 42.80 -19.42 6.08
N LYS A 843 42.92 -18.30 5.35
CA LYS A 843 44.21 -17.65 5.11
C LYS A 843 44.83 -17.09 6.39
N LYS A 844 44.01 -16.53 7.29
CA LYS A 844 44.45 -15.98 8.58
C LYS A 844 44.96 -17.10 9.50
N GLU A 845 44.20 -18.17 9.65
CA GLU A 845 44.55 -19.33 10.48
C GLU A 845 45.77 -20.05 9.94
N ARG A 846 45.82 -20.33 8.63
CA ARG A 846 47.00 -20.93 7.98
C ARG A 846 48.27 -20.09 8.22
N LYS A 847 48.17 -18.76 8.12
CA LYS A 847 49.31 -17.85 8.38
C LYS A 847 49.69 -17.82 9.86
N GLY A 848 48.73 -17.96 10.77
CA GLY A 848 48.95 -18.09 12.21
C GLY A 848 49.70 -19.37 12.56
N ALA A 849 49.16 -20.52 12.13
CA ALA A 849 49.74 -21.85 12.36
C ALA A 849 51.18 -21.94 11.82
N LEU A 850 51.40 -21.54 10.55
CA LEU A 850 52.74 -21.54 9.96
C LEU A 850 53.73 -20.65 10.72
N ARG A 851 53.26 -19.55 11.33
CA ARG A 851 54.13 -18.65 12.10
C ARG A 851 54.56 -19.29 13.42
N GLU A 852 53.67 -19.98 14.12
CA GLU A 852 54.02 -20.65 15.36
C GLU A 852 54.93 -21.85 15.10
N LEU A 853 54.63 -22.70 14.11
CA LEU A 853 55.51 -23.81 13.72
C LEU A 853 56.93 -23.37 13.38
N ARG A 854 57.09 -22.25 12.65
CA ARG A 854 58.42 -21.69 12.35
C ARG A 854 59.16 -21.23 13.60
N LYS A 855 58.48 -20.62 14.57
CA LYS A 855 59.09 -20.19 15.83
C LYS A 855 59.45 -21.38 16.71
N ASP A 856 58.62 -22.42 16.72
CA ASP A 856 58.86 -23.67 17.44
C ASP A 856 60.09 -24.38 16.87
N ALA A 857 60.15 -24.52 15.54
CA ALA A 857 61.35 -25.02 14.86
C ALA A 857 62.61 -24.22 15.20
N ALA A 858 62.53 -22.88 15.21
CA ALA A 858 63.65 -22.02 15.58
C ALA A 858 64.04 -22.14 17.07
N PHE A 859 63.08 -22.43 17.97
CA PHE A 859 63.36 -22.70 19.38
C PHE A 859 64.06 -24.06 19.55
N MET A 860 63.53 -25.11 18.94
CA MET A 860 64.11 -26.45 18.94
C MET A 860 65.55 -26.44 18.39
N GLN A 861 65.79 -25.70 17.30
CA GLN A 861 67.14 -25.54 16.74
C GLN A 861 68.11 -24.89 17.73
N ARG A 862 67.68 -23.84 18.44
CA ARG A 862 68.52 -23.15 19.44
C ARG A 862 68.83 -24.05 20.63
N GLU A 863 67.84 -24.75 21.17
CA GLU A 863 68.03 -25.67 22.30
C GLU A 863 68.87 -26.88 21.91
N ASN A 864 68.62 -27.50 20.75
CA ASN A 864 69.44 -28.60 20.24
C ASN A 864 70.91 -28.19 20.07
N LEU A 865 71.17 -26.99 19.50
CA LEU A 865 72.53 -26.47 19.35
C LEU A 865 73.19 -26.22 20.71
N LYS A 866 72.46 -25.64 21.67
CA LYS A 866 72.95 -25.39 23.04
C LYS A 866 73.30 -26.70 23.76
N VAL A 867 72.42 -27.70 23.68
CA VAL A 867 72.66 -29.03 24.25
C VAL A 867 73.85 -29.70 23.59
N LYS A 868 73.99 -29.59 22.25
CA LYS A 868 75.14 -30.15 21.53
C LYS A 868 76.45 -29.50 21.96
N LYS A 869 76.54 -28.17 21.98
CA LYS A 869 77.73 -27.44 22.45
C LYS A 869 78.13 -27.83 23.87
N ALA A 870 77.17 -27.87 24.79
CA ALA A 870 77.43 -28.26 26.18
C ALA A 870 77.92 -29.71 26.31
N LYS A 871 77.38 -30.64 25.49
CA LYS A 871 77.85 -32.03 25.44
C LYS A 871 79.27 -32.13 24.88
N ASP A 872 79.55 -31.43 23.79
CA ASP A 872 80.87 -31.41 23.14
C ASP A 872 81.94 -30.82 24.09
N GLU A 873 81.65 -29.68 24.74
CA GLU A 873 82.53 -29.05 25.74
C GLU A 873 82.79 -29.96 26.95
N ALA A 874 81.75 -30.64 27.46
CA ALA A 874 81.89 -31.59 28.57
C ALA A 874 82.73 -32.81 28.17
N TYR A 875 82.54 -33.32 26.95
CA TYR A 875 83.32 -34.42 26.40
C TYR A 875 84.79 -34.03 26.24
N GLU A 876 85.09 -32.88 25.63
CA GLU A 876 86.45 -32.39 25.47
C GLU A 876 87.15 -32.18 26.82
N LYS A 877 86.46 -31.58 27.80
CA LYS A 877 87.03 -31.37 29.14
C LYS A 877 87.31 -32.70 29.84
N LYS A 878 86.41 -33.68 29.72
CA LYS A 878 86.62 -35.04 30.26
C LYS A 878 87.79 -35.73 29.56
N TYR A 879 87.86 -35.67 28.24
CA TYR A 879 88.93 -36.27 27.45
C TYR A 879 90.29 -35.66 27.79
N LYS A 880 90.41 -34.32 27.79
CA LYS A 880 91.64 -33.61 28.18
C LYS A 880 92.09 -33.97 29.60
N ARG A 881 91.17 -34.07 30.56
CA ARG A 881 91.48 -34.51 31.93
C ARG A 881 92.02 -35.95 31.94
N LEU A 882 91.34 -36.90 31.29
CA LEU A 882 91.76 -38.30 31.27
C LEU A 882 93.12 -38.48 30.59
N VAL A 883 93.35 -37.80 29.46
CA VAL A 883 94.65 -37.83 28.76
C VAL A 883 95.75 -37.24 29.65
N ALA A 884 95.50 -36.12 30.32
CA ALA A 884 96.47 -35.52 31.23
C ALA A 884 96.76 -36.41 32.46
N GLU A 885 95.75 -37.11 33.00
CA GLU A 885 95.91 -38.05 34.11
C GLU A 885 96.71 -39.29 33.70
N ILE A 886 96.40 -39.88 32.54
CA ILE A 886 97.16 -41.00 31.95
C ILE A 886 98.60 -40.57 31.70
N GLN A 887 98.83 -39.48 30.97
CA GLN A 887 100.17 -38.98 30.66
C GLN A 887 100.95 -38.59 31.93
N GLY A 888 100.27 -38.03 32.94
CA GLY A 888 100.85 -37.73 34.24
C GLY A 888 101.32 -38.99 34.97
N SER A 889 100.49 -40.04 35.01
CA SER A 889 100.84 -41.34 35.61
C SER A 889 101.97 -42.06 34.87
N GLU A 890 101.92 -42.09 33.53
CA GLU A 890 102.96 -42.66 32.69
C GLU A 890 104.28 -41.91 32.83
N GLY A 891 104.22 -40.57 32.87
CA GLY A 891 105.38 -39.71 33.11
C GLY A 891 105.99 -39.92 34.50
N GLN A 892 105.18 -40.07 35.55
CA GLN A 892 105.67 -40.41 36.89
C GLN A 892 106.37 -41.77 36.92
N ALA A 893 105.72 -42.82 36.39
CA ALA A 893 106.29 -44.18 36.32
C ALA A 893 107.58 -44.22 35.48
N SER A 894 107.61 -43.53 34.33
CA SER A 894 108.79 -43.42 33.48
C SER A 894 109.94 -42.69 34.17
N ASN A 895 109.66 -41.60 34.89
CA ASN A 895 110.66 -40.85 35.66
C ASN A 895 111.18 -41.63 36.88
N GLU A 896 110.33 -42.42 37.53
CA GLU A 896 110.75 -43.36 38.59
C GLU A 896 111.67 -44.44 38.03
N TYR A 897 111.28 -45.09 36.92
CA TYR A 897 112.12 -46.06 36.23
C TYR A 897 113.47 -45.46 35.77
N ALA A 898 113.47 -44.25 35.23
CA ALA A 898 114.69 -43.54 34.84
C ALA A 898 115.60 -43.23 36.05
N ARG A 899 115.01 -42.86 37.20
CA ARG A 899 115.76 -42.65 38.45
C ARG A 899 116.34 -43.95 38.98
N GLU A 900 115.60 -45.06 38.98
CA GLU A 900 116.12 -46.38 39.36
C GLU A 900 117.26 -46.84 38.42
N LYS A 901 117.08 -46.66 37.11
CA LYS A 901 118.10 -46.96 36.11
C LYS A 901 119.37 -46.14 36.34
N ALA A 902 119.24 -44.84 36.62
CA ALA A 902 120.36 -43.96 36.95
C ALA A 902 121.04 -44.34 38.27
N ALA A 903 120.28 -44.76 39.29
CA ALA A 903 120.82 -45.25 40.56
C ALA A 903 121.61 -46.55 40.37
N ARG A 904 121.13 -47.48 39.54
CA ARG A 904 121.89 -48.70 39.15
C ARG A 904 123.18 -48.36 38.42
N LEU A 905 123.15 -47.40 37.48
CA LEU A 905 124.35 -46.92 36.79
C LEU A 905 125.36 -46.27 37.74
N LYS A 906 124.90 -45.49 38.74
CA LYS A 906 125.77 -44.94 39.80
C LYS A 906 126.35 -46.05 40.69
N LYS A 907 125.56 -47.05 41.07
CA LYS A 907 126.01 -48.20 41.89
C LYS A 907 127.08 -49.03 41.15
N ASN A 908 126.92 -49.23 39.84
CA ASN A 908 127.92 -49.87 38.99
C ASN A 908 129.20 -49.03 38.86
N LYS A 909 129.13 -47.69 38.90
CA LYS A 909 130.31 -46.81 38.93
C LYS A 909 131.06 -46.84 40.26
N THR A 910 130.39 -47.09 41.39
CA THR A 910 131.03 -47.17 42.72
C THR A 910 131.52 -48.57 43.09
N GLY A 911 131.07 -49.63 42.40
CA GLY A 911 131.51 -51.01 42.62
C GLY A 911 132.84 -51.39 41.96
N ASN A 912 133.47 -50.49 41.21
CA ASN A 912 134.68 -50.75 40.40
C ASN A 912 135.95 -50.07 40.96
N LYS A 913 136.04 -49.93 42.29
CA LYS A 913 137.28 -49.60 43.01
C LYS A 913 137.49 -50.62 44.13
N TRP A 914 138.08 -51.75 43.77
CA TRP A 914 138.97 -52.58 44.59
C TRP A 914 140.15 -52.96 43.72
#